data_AF-A0A9W6WQB6-F1
#
_entry.id   AF-A0A9W6WQB6-F1
#
_cell.length_a   1.000
_cell.length_b   1.000
_cell.length_c   1.000
_cell.angle_alpha   90.00
_cell.angle_beta   90.00
_cell.angle_gamma   90.00
#
_symmetry.space_group_name_H-M   'P 1'
#
loop_
_entity.id
_entity.type
_entity.pdbx_description
1 polymer ?
#
loop_
_entity_poly.entity_id
_entity_poly.type
_entity_poly.pdbx_seq_one_letter_code
_entity_poly.pdbx_strand_id
1 'polypeptide(L)'
;MYPTTAGSFFEAAHGNELLDALSSGHAMPQIDGFGFDDEKDDATMKQLLDETVEKIERSPPSDSLIQWLNFQRRRGAEMGPISEVNDTKAITNSATTNKPLSDGAIPSDKPSSASLKPAKVRLKDKKKEFKPIKYLQDLRAVIASPGVMLKLLCHTSREAQTEYDRIRSTELSNTAASLAAESSTTATTLSPSAQVQLRSYFKIVPRILNLPPDIVTRDSFVLNDFDSLYAYAVYLYLFHPNYVAPGMELSPRYHLSYSFLTPQWQKVKTSLLENECDPFAQQQFYIFLTKLKRINLQFLRFIDICKAVRHIASWHERSVTREVFNDFSRRVLGKDSNISVALEKETLASWVSLPASKLSSLCESEDEFRKIEQVYKDNVLDLIKIFRIYGSAAGGKGILEQEFLKVMTKAGVTNKKNILRSHLQLIYQQSRQSNGGVPLDGANAGASVATPGPAVEGEDDPEDRGATPNEFFEALTRVAYHNYQKRREFMGQIATMMNMGDDVSMETVNGAGTLLLCVVDLVVDKVVPLTKKFQEQGLTFKKQMIHPDVQYVCKAQEKKLKRIFNTYSQRNKNPQSRGKLLDLSDFESLLKDRRLIDALFPHGKIKQLVAFVQQDGEIGNTASNINGYDADSEFVFSEFVEALSAIAVYRNANPYLPFSKKLETFFEEYF
;
A
#
# COMPACT_ATOMS: atom_id res chain seq x y z
N MET A 1 -3.11 33.79 11.53
CA MET A 1 -3.95 32.63 11.89
C MET A 1 -3.31 31.39 11.30
N TYR A 2 -2.28 30.83 11.93
CA TYR A 2 -1.68 29.59 11.42
C TYR A 2 -2.58 28.42 11.82
N PRO A 3 -3.05 27.58 10.89
CA PRO A 3 -3.68 26.33 11.27
C PRO A 3 -2.57 25.40 11.73
N THR A 4 -2.08 25.55 12.96
CA THR A 4 -1.19 24.57 13.61
C THR A 4 -1.83 23.16 13.63
N THR A 5 -3.15 23.10 13.48
CA THR A 5 -3.96 21.89 13.28
C THR A 5 -3.96 21.31 11.88
N ALA A 6 -3.55 22.03 10.82
CA ALA A 6 -3.52 21.50 9.45
C ALA A 6 -2.12 21.60 8.81
N GLY A 7 -1.26 22.50 9.29
CA GLY A 7 0.11 22.68 8.81
C GLY A 7 0.87 21.36 8.78
N SER A 8 0.79 20.54 9.83
CA SER A 8 1.47 19.23 9.89
C SER A 8 0.97 18.19 8.86
N PHE A 9 -0.23 18.35 8.30
CA PHE A 9 -0.69 17.56 7.15
C PHE A 9 -0.04 18.08 5.86
N PHE A 10 -0.10 19.39 5.61
CA PHE A 10 0.53 20.00 4.42
C PHE A 10 2.06 19.86 4.43
N GLU A 11 2.69 19.85 5.61
CA GLU A 11 4.13 19.58 5.82
C GLU A 11 4.48 18.17 5.36
N ALA A 12 3.71 17.17 5.80
CA ALA A 12 3.93 15.78 5.45
C ALA A 12 3.59 15.47 3.98
N ALA A 13 2.66 16.21 3.38
CA ALA A 13 2.21 16.02 1.99
C ALA A 13 3.08 16.74 0.96
N HIS A 14 3.42 18.01 1.22
CA HIS A 14 4.03 18.91 0.24
C HIS A 14 5.42 19.40 0.64
N GLY A 15 5.84 19.19 1.88
CA GLY A 15 7.13 19.64 2.41
C GLY A 15 7.06 21.04 3.00
N ASN A 16 8.22 21.52 3.46
CA ASN A 16 8.31 22.82 4.11
C ASN A 16 8.16 23.98 3.11
N GLU A 17 8.63 23.87 1.88
CA GLU A 17 8.68 24.99 0.92
C GLU A 17 7.31 25.64 0.66
N LEU A 18 6.24 24.85 0.51
CA LEU A 18 4.88 25.38 0.37
C LEU A 18 4.40 26.02 1.69
N LEU A 19 4.66 25.42 2.84
CA LEU A 19 4.31 26.02 4.14
C LEU A 19 5.11 27.28 4.44
N ASP A 20 6.37 27.30 4.02
CA ASP A 20 7.27 28.43 4.11
C ASP A 20 6.79 29.52 3.14
N ALA A 21 6.28 29.23 1.94
CA ALA A 21 5.59 30.22 1.11
C ALA A 21 4.27 30.73 1.75
N LEU A 22 3.47 29.84 2.34
CA LEU A 22 2.23 30.19 3.06
C LEU A 22 2.50 30.87 4.43
N SER A 23 3.75 30.88 4.93
CA SER A 23 4.14 31.49 6.22
C SER A 23 5.16 32.63 6.12
N SER A 24 5.88 32.74 4.99
CA SER A 24 6.85 33.78 4.64
C SER A 24 6.22 35.10 4.21
N GLY A 25 4.91 35.25 4.43
CA GLY A 25 4.38 36.50 4.95
C GLY A 25 5.07 36.81 6.30
N HIS A 26 6.34 37.23 6.25
CA HIS A 26 7.21 37.39 7.39
C HIS A 26 6.53 38.25 8.45
N ALA A 27 6.23 37.62 9.58
CA ALA A 27 6.00 38.30 10.83
C ALA A 27 7.32 38.97 11.27
N MET A 28 7.57 40.18 10.74
CA MET A 28 8.77 41.01 10.87
C MET A 28 10.04 40.48 10.16
N PRO A 29 10.57 41.30 9.24
CA PRO A 29 11.78 42.07 9.48
C PRO A 29 11.43 43.35 10.25
N GLN A 30 12.27 43.73 11.22
CA GLN A 30 12.20 45.06 11.87
C GLN A 30 12.72 46.20 10.98
N ILE A 31 13.05 45.91 9.73
CA ILE A 31 13.71 46.84 8.80
C ILE A 31 12.61 47.54 7.99
N ASP A 32 12.62 48.88 7.97
CA ASP A 32 11.65 49.74 7.25
C ASP A 32 11.82 49.72 5.71
N GLY A 33 12.21 48.57 5.16
CA GLY A 33 12.20 48.29 3.73
C GLY A 33 10.78 48.14 3.21
N PHE A 34 10.11 49.27 2.98
CA PHE A 34 8.90 49.33 2.14
C PHE A 34 9.26 48.87 0.72
N GLY A 35 8.56 47.86 0.21
CA GLY A 35 8.74 47.39 -1.17
C GLY A 35 9.61 46.15 -1.35
N PHE A 36 9.58 45.19 -0.43
CA PHE A 36 9.73 43.80 -0.88
C PHE A 36 8.52 43.47 -1.78
N ASP A 37 8.83 42.78 -2.86
CA ASP A 37 8.05 42.74 -4.10
C ASP A 37 6.81 41.83 -3.95
N ASP A 38 5.68 42.40 -3.51
CA ASP A 38 4.42 41.67 -3.29
C ASP A 38 3.99 40.88 -4.55
N GLU A 39 4.25 41.39 -5.76
CA GLU A 39 3.96 40.68 -7.02
C GLU A 39 4.83 39.42 -7.20
N LYS A 40 6.09 39.46 -6.77
CA LYS A 40 7.01 38.33 -6.81
C LYS A 40 6.69 37.27 -5.75
N ASP A 41 6.27 37.70 -4.56
CA ASP A 41 5.76 36.81 -3.51
C ASP A 41 4.51 36.06 -4.00
N ASP A 42 3.55 36.77 -4.60
CA ASP A 42 2.33 36.18 -5.16
C ASP A 42 2.63 35.26 -6.34
N ALA A 43 3.55 35.63 -7.24
CA ALA A 43 3.99 34.78 -8.34
C ALA A 43 4.66 33.48 -7.84
N THR A 44 5.50 33.58 -6.80
CA THR A 44 6.17 32.43 -6.17
C THR A 44 5.17 31.52 -5.46
N MET A 45 4.21 32.09 -4.73
CA MET A 45 3.12 31.33 -4.11
C MET A 45 2.29 30.60 -5.16
N LYS A 46 1.95 31.27 -6.28
CA LYS A 46 1.21 30.63 -7.38
C LYS A 46 1.99 29.48 -8.00
N GLN A 47 3.28 29.66 -8.30
CA GLN A 47 4.13 28.61 -8.85
C GLN A 47 4.15 27.37 -7.93
N LEU A 48 4.40 27.55 -6.63
CA LEU A 48 4.43 26.45 -5.66
C LEU A 48 3.06 25.76 -5.50
N LEU A 49 1.95 26.47 -5.71
CA LEU A 49 0.61 25.88 -5.74
C LEU A 49 0.37 25.05 -7.01
N ASP A 50 0.81 25.53 -8.17
CA ASP A 50 0.68 24.81 -9.43
C ASP A 50 1.56 23.54 -9.42
N GLU A 51 2.81 23.63 -8.94
CA GLU A 51 3.71 22.48 -8.70
C GLU A 51 3.12 21.49 -7.68
N THR A 52 2.44 22.00 -6.64
CA THR A 52 1.75 21.17 -5.64
C THR A 52 0.58 20.40 -6.26
N VAL A 53 -0.23 21.05 -7.10
CA VAL A 53 -1.34 20.38 -7.81
C VAL A 53 -0.79 19.30 -8.75
N GLU A 54 0.25 19.61 -9.54
CA GLU A 54 0.90 18.63 -10.42
C GLU A 54 1.47 17.43 -9.64
N LYS A 55 2.05 17.66 -8.45
CA LYS A 55 2.51 16.60 -7.55
C LYS A 55 1.35 15.73 -7.04
N ILE A 56 0.20 16.33 -6.71
CA ILE A 56 -1.00 15.58 -6.26
C ILE A 56 -1.58 14.74 -7.40
N GLU A 57 -1.63 15.28 -8.62
CA GLU A 57 -2.10 14.54 -9.80
C GLU A 57 -1.18 13.37 -10.18
N ARG A 58 0.12 13.49 -9.92
CA ARG A 58 1.11 12.40 -10.11
C ARG A 58 1.16 11.39 -8.96
N SER A 59 0.77 11.78 -7.74
CA SER A 59 0.80 10.90 -6.58
C SER A 59 -0.30 9.83 -6.63
N PRO A 60 -0.03 8.58 -6.19
CA PRO A 60 -1.07 7.61 -5.88
C PRO A 60 -2.09 8.23 -4.92
N PRO A 61 -3.41 8.18 -5.18
CA PRO A 61 -4.39 8.80 -4.28
C PRO A 61 -4.43 8.14 -2.90
N SER A 62 -4.00 6.87 -2.80
CA SER A 62 -3.67 6.21 -1.53
C SER A 62 -2.73 7.01 -0.63
N ASP A 63 -1.79 7.77 -1.19
CA ASP A 63 -0.83 8.58 -0.42
C ASP A 63 -1.54 9.72 0.29
N SER A 64 -2.57 10.30 -0.34
CA SER A 64 -3.43 11.33 0.26
C SER A 64 -4.15 10.78 1.49
N LEU A 65 -4.68 9.55 1.38
CA LEU A 65 -5.32 8.85 2.50
C LEU A 65 -4.31 8.47 3.60
N ILE A 66 -3.11 8.00 3.23
CA ILE A 66 -2.02 7.66 4.16
C ILE A 66 -1.57 8.90 4.94
N GLN A 67 -1.34 10.03 4.27
CA GLN A 67 -0.98 11.30 4.88
C GLN A 67 -2.08 11.78 5.84
N TRP A 68 -3.34 11.69 5.43
CA TRP A 68 -4.49 12.04 6.27
C TRP A 68 -4.63 11.12 7.50
N LEU A 69 -4.46 9.81 7.34
CA LEU A 69 -4.48 8.85 8.45
C LEU A 69 -3.32 9.07 9.43
N ASN A 70 -2.12 9.35 8.92
CA ASN A 70 -0.97 9.73 9.75
C ASN A 70 -1.26 11.00 10.55
N PHE A 71 -1.83 12.01 9.90
CA PHE A 71 -2.27 13.24 10.54
C PHE A 71 -3.29 12.98 11.66
N GLN A 72 -4.39 12.26 11.38
CA GLN A 72 -5.42 11.96 12.40
C GLN A 72 -4.87 11.09 13.54
N ARG A 73 -3.96 10.14 13.27
CA ARG A 73 -3.29 9.32 14.31
C ARG A 73 -2.37 10.16 15.20
N ARG A 74 -1.56 11.05 14.61
CA ARG A 74 -0.68 11.98 15.36
C ARG A 74 -1.50 12.89 16.26
N ARG A 75 -2.57 13.46 15.72
CA ARG A 75 -3.55 14.27 16.44
C ARG A 75 -4.18 13.53 17.62
N GLY A 76 -4.68 12.31 17.40
CA GLY A 76 -5.28 11.49 18.45
C GLY A 76 -4.31 11.18 19.60
N ALA A 77 -3.01 11.12 19.32
CA ALA A 77 -1.96 10.98 20.33
C ALA A 77 -1.70 12.26 21.14
N GLU A 78 -1.88 13.44 20.54
CA GLU A 78 -1.68 14.74 21.18
C GLU A 78 -2.85 15.15 22.08
N MET A 79 -4.08 14.76 21.73
CA MET A 79 -5.29 15.04 22.52
C MET A 79 -5.37 14.21 23.82
N GLY A 80 -4.62 13.12 23.92
CA GLY A 80 -4.65 12.19 25.06
C GLY A 80 -5.99 11.46 25.23
N PRO A 81 -6.14 10.64 26.29
CA PRO A 81 -7.46 10.21 26.75
C PRO A 81 -8.15 11.40 27.42
N ILE A 82 -9.14 11.99 26.75
CA ILE A 82 -9.84 13.21 27.22
C ILE A 82 -10.64 12.97 28.54
N SER A 83 -10.78 11.71 28.97
CA SER A 83 -11.54 11.28 30.15
C SER A 83 -10.76 11.32 31.49
N GLU A 84 -10.00 12.38 31.78
CA GLU A 84 -9.51 12.70 33.14
C GLU A 84 -9.59 14.21 33.44
N VAL A 85 -10.76 14.82 33.21
CA VAL A 85 -11.08 16.12 33.83
C VAL A 85 -11.56 15.86 35.26
N ASN A 86 -10.80 16.34 36.24
CA ASN A 86 -11.08 16.15 37.66
C ASN A 86 -12.35 16.90 38.10
N ASP A 87 -13.46 16.19 38.25
CA ASP A 87 -14.59 16.64 39.05
C ASP A 87 -14.26 16.51 40.55
N THR A 88 -13.85 17.62 41.18
CA THR A 88 -14.48 18.19 42.40
C THR A 88 -13.61 19.23 43.09
N LYS A 89 -14.05 20.49 43.04
CA LYS A 89 -14.29 21.30 44.24
C LYS A 89 -15.19 22.49 43.92
N ALA A 90 -16.40 22.45 44.47
CA ALA A 90 -17.45 23.43 44.22
C ALA A 90 -17.15 24.79 44.86
N ILE A 91 -17.67 25.86 44.25
CA ILE A 91 -17.75 27.20 44.82
C ILE A 91 -19.18 27.44 45.32
N THR A 92 -19.32 27.56 46.63
CA THR A 92 -20.46 28.08 47.39
C THR A 92 -19.86 28.73 48.66
N ASN A 93 -20.24 29.92 49.15
CA ASN A 93 -21.30 30.86 48.80
C ASN A 93 -20.81 32.32 48.92
N SER A 94 -21.58 33.26 48.39
CA SER A 94 -21.48 34.69 48.66
C SER A 94 -22.09 35.08 50.03
N ALA A 95 -21.47 36.01 50.78
CA ALA A 95 -22.11 37.27 51.23
C ALA A 95 -21.28 38.07 52.29
N THR A 96 -21.10 39.36 51.99
CA THR A 96 -21.10 40.55 52.90
C THR A 96 -20.12 40.76 54.08
N THR A 97 -19.65 42.03 54.11
CA THR A 97 -19.34 42.92 55.27
C THR A 97 -18.01 42.88 56.04
N ASN A 98 -17.28 44.00 55.88
CA ASN A 98 -16.58 44.84 56.87
C ASN A 98 -15.18 44.48 57.46
N LYS A 99 -14.30 45.48 57.35
CA LYS A 99 -13.03 45.81 58.05
C LYS A 99 -13.25 46.12 59.56
N PRO A 100 -12.24 46.47 60.39
CA PRO A 100 -10.75 46.27 60.34
C PRO A 100 -10.08 45.92 61.72
N LEU A 101 -8.73 45.74 61.76
CA LEU A 101 -7.80 45.83 62.94
C LEU A 101 -8.00 44.77 64.07
N SER A 102 -7.07 44.43 64.99
CA SER A 102 -5.62 44.69 65.24
C SER A 102 -5.04 43.61 66.21
N ASP A 103 -3.71 43.59 66.39
CA ASP A 103 -2.90 43.10 67.55
C ASP A 103 -3.07 41.71 68.21
N GLY A 104 -2.06 40.85 67.98
CA GLY A 104 -1.11 40.29 68.97
C GLY A 104 -1.55 39.63 70.29
N ALA A 105 -1.27 38.32 70.43
CA ALA A 105 -0.64 37.67 71.61
C ALA A 105 -0.25 36.19 71.36
N ILE A 106 0.73 35.68 72.13
CA ILE A 106 1.30 34.30 72.23
C ILE A 106 1.22 33.90 73.73
N PRO A 107 1.29 32.61 74.20
CA PRO A 107 1.41 31.27 73.58
C PRO A 107 0.07 30.47 73.72
N SER A 108 -0.07 29.13 73.60
CA SER A 108 0.82 27.94 73.45
C SER A 108 0.21 26.95 72.41
N ASP A 109 0.53 25.66 72.23
CA ASP A 109 1.45 24.64 72.80
C ASP A 109 1.94 23.70 71.67
N LYS A 110 3.05 22.98 71.88
CA LYS A 110 3.55 21.86 71.04
C LYS A 110 3.38 20.53 71.83
N PRO A 111 3.63 19.32 71.28
CA PRO A 111 4.09 18.91 69.93
C PRO A 111 3.05 17.95 69.24
N SER A 112 3.19 17.49 67.99
CA SER A 112 4.33 16.78 67.39
C SER A 112 4.09 16.58 65.89
N SER A 113 5.14 16.69 65.07
CA SER A 113 5.03 16.59 63.60
C SER A 113 5.85 15.41 63.06
N ALA A 114 5.15 14.37 62.60
CA ALA A 114 5.75 13.33 61.76
C ALA A 114 5.69 13.79 60.29
N SER A 115 6.86 14.01 59.66
CA SER A 115 6.91 14.49 58.28
C SER A 115 6.70 13.34 57.28
N LEU A 116 5.53 13.29 56.64
CA LEU A 116 5.33 12.49 55.43
C LEU A 116 5.44 13.40 54.20
N LYS A 117 6.57 13.32 53.50
CA LYS A 117 6.77 13.95 52.19
C LYS A 117 5.84 13.26 51.17
N PRO A 118 5.01 13.98 50.40
CA PRO A 118 4.28 13.37 49.31
C PRO A 118 5.26 12.94 48.21
N ALA A 119 5.40 11.64 48.00
CA ALA A 119 6.22 11.09 46.93
C ALA A 119 5.62 11.50 45.58
N LYS A 120 6.27 12.45 44.90
CA LYS A 120 5.84 12.95 43.59
C LYS A 120 6.20 11.92 42.51
N VAL A 121 5.41 10.84 42.43
CA VAL A 121 5.52 9.80 41.40
C VAL A 121 5.21 10.44 40.05
N ARG A 122 6.25 10.92 39.37
CA ARG A 122 6.18 11.23 37.94
C ARG A 122 6.06 9.89 37.19
N LEU A 123 4.82 9.48 36.88
CA LEU A 123 4.63 8.61 35.73
C LEU A 123 5.18 9.36 34.51
N LYS A 124 6.36 8.95 34.04
CA LYS A 124 6.78 9.26 32.68
C LYS A 124 5.93 8.37 31.78
N ASP A 125 4.76 8.85 31.38
CA ASP A 125 4.06 8.25 30.25
C ASP A 125 5.01 8.29 29.06
N LYS A 126 5.49 7.11 28.66
CA LYS A 126 6.24 6.93 27.43
C LYS A 126 5.26 7.24 26.31
N LYS A 127 5.27 8.50 25.85
CA LYS A 127 4.50 8.99 24.71
C LYS A 127 4.74 7.99 23.57
N LYS A 128 3.75 7.14 23.29
CA LYS A 128 3.89 6.06 22.30
C LYS A 128 4.10 6.72 20.95
N GLU A 129 5.35 6.71 20.49
CA GLU A 129 5.70 7.26 19.20
C GLU A 129 5.07 6.39 18.12
N PHE A 130 4.10 6.94 17.40
CA PHE A 130 3.37 6.21 16.38
C PHE A 130 4.26 6.06 15.16
N LYS A 131 4.58 4.81 14.79
CA LYS A 131 5.22 4.53 13.50
C LYS A 131 4.34 5.14 12.39
N PRO A 132 4.89 6.04 11.55
CA PRO A 132 4.14 6.59 10.42
C PRO A 132 3.87 5.47 9.41
N ILE A 133 2.66 5.47 8.85
CA ILE A 133 2.30 4.65 7.70
C ILE A 133 3.12 5.19 6.52
N LYS A 134 3.96 4.35 5.92
CA LYS A 134 4.75 4.73 4.72
C LYS A 134 4.31 4.00 3.46
N TYR A 135 3.70 2.83 3.63
CA TYR A 135 3.43 1.86 2.58
C TYR A 135 2.02 1.28 2.72
N LEU A 136 1.48 0.68 1.66
CA LEU A 136 0.17 0.02 1.68
C LEU A 136 0.11 -1.15 2.66
N GLN A 137 1.22 -1.86 2.92
CA GLN A 137 1.30 -2.86 3.99
C GLN A 137 1.10 -2.25 5.39
N ASP A 138 1.73 -1.11 5.69
CA ASP A 138 1.52 -0.40 6.94
C ASP A 138 0.05 0.05 7.04
N LEU A 139 -0.54 0.50 5.92
CA LEU A 139 -1.94 0.93 5.85
C LEU A 139 -2.88 -0.24 6.16
N ARG A 140 -2.73 -1.38 5.47
CA ARG A 140 -3.49 -2.61 5.70
C ARG A 140 -3.45 -3.02 7.17
N ALA A 141 -2.26 -3.11 7.75
CA ALA A 141 -2.09 -3.48 9.15
C ALA A 141 -2.74 -2.49 10.14
N VAL A 142 -2.79 -1.21 9.79
CA VAL A 142 -3.42 -0.18 10.63
C VAL A 142 -4.95 -0.20 10.54
N ILE A 143 -5.52 -0.30 9.33
CA ILE A 143 -6.99 -0.30 9.15
C ILE A 143 -7.65 -1.63 9.53
N ALA A 144 -6.89 -2.72 9.55
CA ALA A 144 -7.31 -4.02 10.10
C ALA A 144 -7.73 -3.95 11.58
N SER A 145 -7.28 -2.94 12.33
CA SER A 145 -7.58 -2.83 13.77
C SER A 145 -8.94 -2.14 14.01
N PRO A 146 -9.94 -2.83 14.58
CA PRO A 146 -11.24 -2.20 14.90
C PRO A 146 -11.09 -0.99 15.83
N GLY A 147 -10.14 -1.06 16.78
CA GLY A 147 -9.84 0.02 17.71
C GLY A 147 -9.20 1.25 17.06
N VAL A 148 -8.50 1.10 15.93
CA VAL A 148 -8.02 2.25 15.15
C VAL A 148 -9.18 2.88 14.39
N MET A 149 -9.98 2.08 13.69
CA MET A 149 -11.10 2.60 12.88
C MET A 149 -12.18 3.26 13.75
N LEU A 150 -12.46 2.72 14.93
CA LEU A 150 -13.34 3.33 15.92
C LEU A 150 -12.78 4.66 16.45
N LYS A 151 -11.48 4.73 16.80
CA LYS A 151 -10.86 5.99 17.23
C LYS A 151 -10.87 7.03 16.13
N LEU A 152 -10.58 6.64 14.89
CA LEU A 152 -10.61 7.51 13.72
C LEU A 152 -12.02 8.11 13.54
N LEU A 153 -13.06 7.28 13.61
CA LEU A 153 -14.45 7.71 13.59
C LEU A 153 -14.79 8.70 14.72
N CYS A 154 -14.37 8.42 15.96
CA CYS A 154 -14.61 9.33 17.09
C CYS A 154 -13.82 10.65 16.99
N HIS A 155 -12.60 10.64 16.44
CA HIS A 155 -11.83 11.86 16.18
C HIS A 155 -12.40 12.69 15.01
N THR A 156 -13.04 12.03 14.04
CA THR A 156 -13.64 12.67 12.86
C THR A 156 -15.13 13.03 13.04
N SER A 157 -15.82 12.56 14.09
CA SER A 157 -17.21 12.94 14.39
C SER A 157 -17.49 13.11 15.88
N ARG A 158 -18.01 14.30 16.25
CA ARG A 158 -18.41 14.62 17.64
C ARG A 158 -19.52 13.70 18.15
N GLU A 159 -20.45 13.38 17.26
CA GLU A 159 -21.63 12.58 17.53
C GLU A 159 -21.22 11.13 17.76
N ALA A 160 -20.26 10.62 16.96
CA ALA A 160 -19.67 9.30 17.18
C ALA A 160 -18.89 9.22 18.50
N GLN A 161 -18.12 10.25 18.87
CA GLN A 161 -17.45 10.31 20.18
C GLN A 161 -18.47 10.28 21.32
N THR A 162 -19.53 11.08 21.23
CA THR A 162 -20.58 11.16 22.27
C THR A 162 -21.35 9.85 22.41
N GLU A 163 -21.72 9.19 21.30
CA GLU A 163 -22.37 7.88 21.32
C GLU A 163 -21.42 6.78 21.81
N TYR A 164 -20.13 6.84 21.49
CA TYR A 164 -19.12 5.92 22.02
C TYR A 164 -18.98 6.04 23.54
N ASP A 165 -18.87 7.26 24.06
CA ASP A 165 -18.80 7.50 25.52
C ASP A 165 -20.09 7.06 26.23
N ARG A 166 -21.27 7.24 25.59
CA ARG A 166 -22.54 6.72 26.10
C ARG A 166 -22.57 5.18 26.15
N ILE A 167 -22.12 4.51 25.09
CA ILE A 167 -22.02 3.04 25.04
C ILE A 167 -21.06 2.55 26.13
N ARG A 168 -19.86 3.15 26.21
CA ARG A 168 -18.83 2.79 27.19
C ARG A 168 -19.32 2.98 28.63
N SER A 169 -20.02 4.06 28.93
CA SER A 169 -20.61 4.31 30.25
C SER A 169 -21.69 3.28 30.60
N THR A 170 -22.49 2.85 29.63
CA THR A 170 -23.53 1.83 29.79
C THR A 170 -22.94 0.43 29.96
N GLU A 171 -21.80 0.12 29.31
CA GLU A 171 -21.10 -1.16 29.44
C GLU A 171 -20.34 -1.24 30.79
N LEU A 172 -19.78 -0.12 31.27
CA LEU A 172 -19.18 -0.03 32.61
C LEU A 172 -20.19 -0.22 33.77
N SER A 173 -21.47 0.14 33.59
CA SER A 173 -22.50 -0.11 34.61
C SER A 173 -23.07 -1.53 34.57
N ASN A 174 -22.73 -2.35 33.56
CA ASN A 174 -23.29 -3.68 33.32
C ASN A 174 -22.21 -4.77 33.40
N THR A 175 -21.70 -5.00 34.61
CA THR A 175 -20.56 -5.89 34.91
C THR A 175 -20.72 -7.32 34.36
N ALA A 176 -21.95 -7.81 34.24
CA ALA A 176 -22.25 -9.14 33.69
C ALA A 176 -22.01 -9.26 32.17
N ALA A 177 -22.11 -8.16 31.41
CA ALA A 177 -21.97 -8.19 29.95
C ALA A 177 -20.51 -8.27 29.48
N SER A 178 -19.57 -7.68 30.23
CA SER A 178 -18.14 -7.74 29.94
C SER A 178 -17.58 -9.17 30.06
N LEU A 179 -17.97 -9.90 31.11
CA LEU A 179 -17.55 -11.29 31.34
C LEU A 179 -18.11 -12.27 30.30
N ALA A 180 -19.29 -11.98 29.73
CA ALA A 180 -19.89 -12.79 28.66
C ALA A 180 -19.28 -12.53 27.27
N ALA A 181 -18.50 -11.44 27.09
CA ALA A 181 -17.76 -11.19 25.85
C ALA A 181 -16.44 -11.97 25.80
N GLU A 182 -15.82 -12.23 26.95
CA GLU A 182 -14.56 -12.99 27.06
C GLU A 182 -14.76 -14.51 26.94
N SER A 183 -15.97 -15.02 27.16
CA SER A 183 -16.27 -16.46 27.14
C SER A 183 -16.82 -17.01 25.81
N SER A 184 -16.93 -16.19 24.75
CA SER A 184 -17.45 -16.65 23.47
C SER A 184 -16.40 -17.41 22.66
N THR A 185 -16.47 -18.73 22.65
CA THR A 185 -15.56 -19.68 21.97
C THR A 185 -15.73 -19.75 20.45
N THR A 186 -16.29 -18.71 19.80
CA THR A 186 -16.24 -18.62 18.33
C THR A 186 -14.83 -18.22 17.91
N ALA A 187 -14.10 -19.18 17.32
CA ALA A 187 -12.74 -19.01 16.85
C ALA A 187 -12.65 -17.85 15.86
N THR A 188 -12.21 -16.69 16.35
CA THR A 188 -11.96 -15.48 15.58
C THR A 188 -10.56 -15.01 15.91
N THR A 189 -9.85 -14.49 14.91
CA THR A 189 -8.46 -14.00 14.99
C THR A 189 -8.30 -12.74 15.84
N LEU A 190 -9.41 -12.16 16.34
CA LEU A 190 -9.47 -10.88 17.04
C LEU A 190 -9.46 -11.07 18.57
N SER A 191 -8.66 -10.26 19.27
CA SER A 191 -8.64 -10.24 20.74
C SER A 191 -10.01 -9.86 21.33
N PRO A 192 -10.33 -10.28 22.58
CA PRO A 192 -11.59 -9.88 23.24
C PRO A 192 -11.81 -8.37 23.27
N SER A 193 -10.74 -7.60 23.49
CA SER A 193 -10.76 -6.13 23.44
C SER A 193 -11.10 -5.57 22.03
N ALA A 194 -10.59 -6.20 20.97
CA ALA A 194 -10.93 -5.84 19.59
C ALA A 194 -12.37 -6.22 19.25
N GLN A 195 -12.89 -7.34 19.77
CA GLN A 195 -14.30 -7.72 19.60
C GLN A 195 -15.26 -6.71 20.27
N VAL A 196 -14.94 -6.22 21.48
CA VAL A 196 -15.74 -5.18 22.15
C VAL A 196 -15.73 -3.89 21.32
N GLN A 197 -14.55 -3.44 20.87
CA GLN A 197 -14.42 -2.27 20.00
C GLN A 197 -15.22 -2.42 18.70
N LEU A 198 -15.18 -3.61 18.07
CA LEU A 198 -15.94 -3.93 16.86
C LEU A 198 -17.46 -3.88 17.10
N ARG A 199 -17.95 -4.36 18.26
CA ARG A 199 -19.36 -4.25 18.65
C ARG A 199 -19.78 -2.79 18.84
N SER A 200 -18.99 -1.98 19.53
CA SER A 200 -19.29 -0.55 19.71
C SER A 200 -19.27 0.20 18.38
N TYR A 201 -18.29 -0.08 17.52
CA TYR A 201 -18.17 0.45 16.16
C TYR A 201 -19.43 0.20 15.31
N PHE A 202 -19.91 -1.05 15.23
CA PHE A 202 -21.11 -1.37 14.46
C PHE A 202 -22.43 -0.88 15.08
N LYS A 203 -22.45 -0.51 16.38
CA LYS A 203 -23.58 0.22 16.98
C LYS A 203 -23.62 1.70 16.56
N ILE A 204 -22.45 2.31 16.33
CA ILE A 204 -22.29 3.75 16.02
C ILE A 204 -22.42 4.01 14.53
N VAL A 205 -21.70 3.25 13.69
CA VAL A 205 -21.56 3.50 12.24
C VAL A 205 -22.89 3.69 11.52
N PRO A 206 -23.90 2.80 11.63
CA PRO A 206 -25.17 2.97 10.92
C PRO A 206 -25.96 4.20 11.36
N ARG A 207 -25.79 4.66 12.61
CA ARG A 207 -26.50 5.80 13.19
C ARG A 207 -25.90 7.14 12.80
N ILE A 208 -24.57 7.23 12.78
CA ILE A 208 -23.84 8.49 12.57
C ILE A 208 -23.48 8.69 11.11
N LEU A 209 -23.10 7.62 10.40
CA LEU A 209 -22.59 7.71 9.03
C LEU A 209 -23.65 7.42 7.97
N ASN A 210 -24.81 6.88 8.36
CA ASN A 210 -25.80 6.27 7.43
C ASN A 210 -25.18 5.26 6.45
N LEU A 211 -24.04 4.66 6.82
CA LEU A 211 -23.31 3.72 5.95
C LEU A 211 -24.15 2.45 5.76
N PRO A 212 -24.43 2.03 4.51
CA PRO A 212 -25.02 0.72 4.25
C PRO A 212 -24.20 -0.40 4.90
N PRO A 213 -24.84 -1.38 5.56
CA PRO A 213 -24.14 -2.44 6.29
C PRO A 213 -23.30 -3.35 5.36
N ASP A 214 -23.57 -3.30 4.06
CA ASP A 214 -22.92 -4.12 3.04
C ASP A 214 -21.56 -3.56 2.57
N ILE A 215 -21.20 -2.32 2.92
CA ILE A 215 -19.91 -1.71 2.52
C ILE A 215 -18.74 -2.22 3.36
N VAL A 216 -18.95 -2.44 4.67
CA VAL A 216 -18.00 -3.11 5.56
C VAL A 216 -18.80 -3.96 6.53
N THR A 217 -18.55 -5.26 6.51
CA THR A 217 -19.21 -6.22 7.40
C THR A 217 -18.33 -6.55 8.60
N ARG A 218 -18.88 -7.27 9.57
CA ARG A 218 -18.07 -7.84 10.66
C ARG A 218 -16.98 -8.78 10.12
N ASP A 219 -17.29 -9.50 9.05
CA ASP A 219 -16.39 -10.49 8.45
C ASP A 219 -15.23 -9.80 7.73
N SER A 220 -15.40 -8.59 7.19
CA SER A 220 -14.30 -7.79 6.63
C SER A 220 -13.16 -7.58 7.64
N PHE A 221 -13.47 -7.38 8.93
CA PHE A 221 -12.46 -7.27 9.99
C PHE A 221 -11.89 -8.62 10.44
N VAL A 222 -12.68 -9.69 10.42
CA VAL A 222 -12.24 -11.04 10.83
C VAL A 222 -11.32 -11.67 9.77
N LEU A 223 -11.64 -11.47 8.50
CA LEU A 223 -10.90 -11.96 7.34
C LEU A 223 -9.74 -11.02 6.93
N ASN A 224 -9.63 -9.84 7.53
CA ASN A 224 -8.66 -8.81 7.14
C ASN A 224 -8.77 -8.43 5.64
N ASP A 225 -10.02 -8.25 5.20
CA ASP A 225 -10.38 -7.83 3.85
C ASP A 225 -10.00 -6.36 3.65
N PHE A 226 -8.88 -6.17 2.97
CA PHE A 226 -8.30 -4.85 2.73
C PHE A 226 -9.19 -3.96 1.86
N ASP A 227 -9.94 -4.52 0.91
CA ASP A 227 -10.72 -3.75 -0.06
C ASP A 227 -11.94 -3.07 0.59
N SER A 228 -12.63 -3.78 1.47
CA SER A 228 -13.74 -3.23 2.25
C SER A 228 -13.22 -2.22 3.28
N LEU A 229 -12.16 -2.55 4.01
CA LEU A 229 -11.58 -1.67 5.03
C LEU A 229 -11.00 -0.38 4.43
N TYR A 230 -10.37 -0.46 3.25
CA TYR A 230 -9.88 0.71 2.50
C TYR A 230 -11.03 1.58 2.02
N ALA A 231 -12.09 0.98 1.43
CA ALA A 231 -13.27 1.72 0.99
C ALA A 231 -13.93 2.51 2.14
N TYR A 232 -13.92 1.97 3.37
CA TYR A 232 -14.41 2.70 4.54
C TYR A 232 -13.43 3.75 5.07
N ALA A 233 -12.11 3.51 5.04
CA ALA A 233 -11.13 4.55 5.35
C ALA A 233 -11.27 5.75 4.40
N VAL A 234 -11.53 5.49 3.12
CA VAL A 234 -11.88 6.50 2.12
C VAL A 234 -13.23 7.18 2.44
N TYR A 235 -14.25 6.43 2.84
CA TYR A 235 -15.54 7.03 3.23
C TYR A 235 -15.36 8.07 4.34
N LEU A 236 -14.57 7.73 5.38
CA LEU A 236 -14.23 8.68 6.44
C LEU A 236 -13.41 9.87 5.92
N TYR A 237 -12.50 9.66 4.96
CA TYR A 237 -11.74 10.75 4.34
C TYR A 237 -12.62 11.72 3.55
N LEU A 238 -13.55 11.22 2.73
CA LEU A 238 -14.39 12.05 1.86
C LEU A 238 -15.52 12.75 2.63
N PHE A 239 -16.22 12.03 3.51
CA PHE A 239 -17.40 12.57 4.20
C PHE A 239 -17.08 13.17 5.58
N HIS A 240 -15.95 12.82 6.20
CA HIS A 240 -15.51 13.34 7.49
C HIS A 240 -14.00 13.74 7.53
N PRO A 241 -13.48 14.50 6.54
CA PRO A 241 -12.05 14.83 6.45
C PRO A 241 -11.52 15.57 7.68
N ASN A 242 -12.35 16.38 8.34
CA ASN A 242 -12.11 17.07 9.61
C ASN A 242 -10.64 17.35 9.96
N TYR A 243 -10.04 18.25 9.19
CA TYR A 243 -8.74 18.87 9.47
C TYR A 243 -8.76 19.65 10.82
N VAL A 244 -9.92 20.03 11.34
CA VAL A 244 -10.14 20.56 12.69
C VAL A 244 -11.01 19.59 13.50
N ALA A 245 -10.62 19.29 14.74
CA ALA A 245 -11.34 18.34 15.58
C ALA A 245 -12.57 18.98 16.23
N PRO A 246 -13.64 18.20 16.45
CA PRO A 246 -14.74 18.63 17.29
C PRO A 246 -14.26 19.08 18.68
N GLY A 247 -14.75 20.23 19.13
CA GLY A 247 -14.41 20.80 20.44
C GLY A 247 -13.08 21.56 20.50
N MET A 248 -12.29 21.61 19.43
CA MET A 248 -11.17 22.57 19.36
C MET A 248 -11.68 23.94 18.94
N GLU A 249 -11.79 24.86 19.90
CA GLU A 249 -11.86 26.29 19.59
C GLU A 249 -10.53 26.74 18.94
N LEU A 250 -10.63 27.64 17.96
CA LEU A 250 -9.44 28.35 17.45
C LEU A 250 -8.82 29.11 18.62
N SER A 251 -7.49 28.94 18.83
CA SER A 251 -6.79 29.63 19.92
C SER A 251 -7.15 31.12 19.95
N PRO A 252 -7.38 31.74 21.12
CA PRO A 252 -7.78 33.16 21.20
C PRO A 252 -6.82 34.14 20.52
N ARG A 253 -5.56 33.74 20.28
CA ARG A 253 -4.58 34.46 19.44
C ARG A 253 -4.97 34.58 17.96
N TYR A 254 -6.01 33.86 17.55
CA TYR A 254 -6.57 33.82 16.21
C TYR A 254 -7.98 34.41 16.12
N HIS A 255 -8.53 34.94 17.23
CA HIS A 255 -9.71 35.80 17.13
C HIS A 255 -9.31 37.20 16.65
N LEU A 256 -10.04 37.69 15.64
CA LEU A 256 -9.97 39.05 15.12
C LEU A 256 -10.52 40.03 16.19
N SER A 257 -9.68 40.43 17.12
CA SER A 257 -10.00 41.50 18.07
C SER A 257 -9.11 42.70 17.83
N TYR A 258 -9.70 43.80 17.36
CA TYR A 258 -9.02 45.08 17.23
C TYR A 258 -8.75 45.77 18.59
N SER A 259 -9.11 45.14 19.72
CA SER A 259 -8.98 45.72 21.06
C SER A 259 -7.53 46.06 21.44
N PHE A 260 -6.52 45.39 20.85
CA PHE A 260 -5.11 45.72 21.06
C PHE A 260 -4.67 47.04 20.40
N LEU A 261 -5.40 47.50 19.37
CA LEU A 261 -5.16 48.81 18.74
C LEU A 261 -5.78 49.94 19.58
N THR A 262 -6.83 49.68 20.36
CA THR A 262 -7.55 50.71 21.11
C THR A 262 -6.63 51.59 21.98
N PRO A 263 -5.68 51.06 22.78
CA PRO A 263 -4.78 51.91 23.59
C PRO A 263 -3.81 52.74 22.74
N GLN A 264 -3.38 52.24 21.58
CA GLN A 264 -2.51 52.98 20.66
C GLN A 264 -3.29 54.09 19.95
N TRP A 265 -4.52 53.79 19.51
CA TRP A 265 -5.43 54.75 18.91
C TRP A 265 -5.77 55.89 19.87
N GLN A 266 -6.08 55.60 21.15
CA GLN A 266 -6.35 56.66 22.13
C GLN A 266 -5.13 57.56 22.34
N LYS A 267 -3.91 57.01 22.44
CA LYS A 267 -2.68 57.84 22.54
C LYS A 267 -2.49 58.77 21.34
N VAL A 268 -2.67 58.25 20.13
CA VAL A 268 -2.56 59.04 18.89
C VAL A 268 -3.65 60.11 18.83
N LYS A 269 -4.90 59.74 19.16
CA LYS A 269 -6.03 60.67 19.21
C LYS A 269 -5.82 61.79 20.22
N THR A 270 -5.34 61.48 21.43
CA THR A 270 -5.00 62.49 22.46
C THR A 270 -3.89 63.40 21.96
N SER A 271 -2.79 62.87 21.42
CA SER A 271 -1.69 63.67 20.88
C SER A 271 -2.11 64.61 19.74
N LEU A 272 -3.06 64.19 18.89
CA LEU A 272 -3.62 65.04 17.82
C LEU A 272 -4.56 66.14 18.34
N LEU A 273 -5.22 65.92 19.48
CA LEU A 273 -6.13 66.90 20.10
C LEU A 273 -5.40 67.90 20.99
N GLU A 274 -4.32 67.51 21.65
CA GLU A 274 -3.60 68.33 22.64
C GLU A 274 -2.49 69.21 22.03
N ASN A 275 -1.83 68.77 20.95
CA ASN A 275 -0.62 69.42 20.41
C ASN A 275 -0.85 70.21 19.10
N GLU A 276 -2.05 70.72 18.84
CA GLU A 276 -2.39 71.49 17.61
C GLU A 276 -1.92 70.85 16.27
N CYS A 277 -1.89 69.51 16.22
CA CYS A 277 -1.39 68.75 15.07
C CYS A 277 0.10 69.02 14.73
N ASP A 278 0.98 69.10 15.74
CA ASP A 278 2.42 69.24 15.56
C ASP A 278 3.05 68.12 14.69
N PRO A 279 4.26 68.34 14.11
CA PRO A 279 4.90 67.36 13.23
C PRO A 279 5.11 65.99 13.90
N PHE A 280 5.26 65.94 15.22
CA PHE A 280 5.39 64.70 15.97
C PHE A 280 4.07 63.93 16.05
N ALA A 281 2.94 64.58 16.37
CA ALA A 281 1.62 63.95 16.37
C ALA A 281 1.24 63.44 14.97
N GLN A 282 1.57 64.21 13.92
CA GLN A 282 1.41 63.77 12.52
C GLN A 282 2.24 62.52 12.22
N GLN A 283 3.50 62.47 12.67
CA GLN A 283 4.36 61.29 12.50
C GLN A 283 3.81 60.07 13.25
N GLN A 284 3.33 60.23 14.49
CA GLN A 284 2.69 59.15 15.25
C GLN A 284 1.42 58.63 14.57
N PHE A 285 0.60 59.51 14.00
CA PHE A 285 -0.57 59.13 13.22
C PHE A 285 -0.20 58.39 11.94
N TYR A 286 0.83 58.84 11.20
CA TYR A 286 1.33 58.14 10.01
C TYR A 286 1.88 56.74 10.33
N ILE A 287 2.61 56.59 11.44
CA ILE A 287 3.07 55.29 11.96
C ILE A 287 1.88 54.38 12.31
N PHE A 288 0.83 54.93 12.93
CA PHE A 288 -0.38 54.17 13.26
C PHE A 288 -1.15 53.72 12.00
N LEU A 289 -1.38 54.61 11.04
CA LEU A 289 -1.99 54.27 9.76
C LEU A 289 -1.18 53.23 8.99
N THR A 290 0.15 53.36 9.00
CA THR A 290 1.07 52.38 8.39
C THR A 290 0.93 51.01 9.02
N LYS A 291 0.89 50.92 10.36
CA LYS A 291 0.63 49.66 11.08
C LYS A 291 -0.74 49.08 10.72
N LEU A 292 -1.78 49.90 10.64
CA LEU A 292 -3.14 49.47 10.32
C LEU A 292 -3.24 48.96 8.87
N LYS A 293 -2.63 49.65 7.90
CA LYS A 293 -2.49 49.19 6.50
C LYS A 293 -1.76 47.84 6.44
N ARG A 294 -0.65 47.69 7.16
CA ARG A 294 0.13 46.44 7.22
C ARG A 294 -0.67 45.28 7.80
N ILE A 295 -1.42 45.52 8.89
CA ILE A 295 -2.33 44.54 9.48
C ILE A 295 -3.42 44.11 8.49
N ASN A 296 -4.02 45.06 7.76
CA ASN A 296 -5.04 44.77 6.76
C ASN A 296 -4.49 43.93 5.58
N LEU A 297 -3.29 44.26 5.07
CA LEU A 297 -2.63 43.49 4.02
C LEU A 297 -2.38 42.03 4.45
N GLN A 298 -1.96 41.83 5.70
CA GLN A 298 -1.76 40.49 6.28
C GLN A 298 -3.07 39.70 6.41
N PHE A 299 -4.22 40.34 6.62
CA PHE A 299 -5.52 39.67 6.58
C PHE A 299 -5.95 39.27 5.17
N LEU A 300 -5.66 40.10 4.16
CA LEU A 300 -5.91 39.75 2.75
C LEU A 300 -5.05 38.54 2.35
N ARG A 301 -3.72 38.59 2.57
CA ARG A 301 -2.81 37.46 2.30
C ARG A 301 -3.23 36.18 3.06
N PHE A 302 -3.73 36.31 4.29
CA PHE A 302 -4.28 35.16 5.02
C PHE A 302 -5.55 34.56 4.38
N ILE A 303 -6.46 35.40 3.87
CA ILE A 303 -7.64 34.93 3.12
C ILE A 303 -7.20 34.13 1.89
N ASP A 304 -6.15 34.57 1.19
CA ASP A 304 -5.64 33.88 0.00
C ASP A 304 -4.92 32.57 0.34
N ILE A 305 -4.15 32.53 1.43
CA ILE A 305 -3.64 31.28 2.03
C ILE A 305 -4.78 30.29 2.33
N CYS A 306 -5.91 30.76 2.89
CA CYS A 306 -7.08 29.91 3.13
C CYS A 306 -7.74 29.40 1.84
N LYS A 307 -7.81 30.22 0.78
CA LYS A 307 -8.31 29.79 -0.54
C LYS A 307 -7.39 28.71 -1.13
N ALA A 308 -6.08 28.92 -1.07
CA ALA A 308 -5.06 27.98 -1.56
C ALA A 308 -5.12 26.63 -0.84
N VAL A 309 -5.14 26.64 0.49
CA VAL A 309 -5.33 25.45 1.34
C VAL A 309 -6.63 24.70 1.00
N ARG A 310 -7.74 25.42 0.80
CA ARG A 310 -9.01 24.82 0.39
C ARG A 310 -8.96 24.22 -1.02
N HIS A 311 -8.25 24.86 -1.94
CA HIS A 311 -8.05 24.37 -3.31
C HIS A 311 -7.28 23.05 -3.31
N ILE A 312 -6.14 23.00 -2.61
CA ILE A 312 -5.33 21.78 -2.44
C ILE A 312 -6.16 20.63 -1.84
N ALA A 313 -6.89 20.89 -0.75
CA ALA A 313 -7.73 19.88 -0.11
C ALA A 313 -8.80 19.31 -1.08
N SER A 314 -9.42 20.16 -1.90
CA SER A 314 -10.38 19.73 -2.92
C SER A 314 -9.74 18.93 -4.06
N TRP A 315 -8.46 19.18 -4.38
CA TRP A 315 -7.72 18.37 -5.36
C TRP A 315 -7.43 16.96 -4.86
N HIS A 316 -7.00 16.80 -3.61
CA HIS A 316 -6.86 15.47 -3.01
C HIS A 316 -8.21 14.73 -2.96
N GLU A 317 -9.28 15.41 -2.51
CA GLU A 317 -10.64 14.87 -2.46
C GLU A 317 -11.11 14.35 -3.83
N ARG A 318 -10.92 15.15 -4.90
CA ARG A 318 -11.23 14.76 -6.28
C ARG A 318 -10.39 13.57 -6.75
N SER A 319 -9.09 13.56 -6.46
CA SER A 319 -8.17 12.49 -6.88
C SER A 319 -8.57 11.15 -6.26
N VAL A 320 -8.81 11.13 -4.95
CA VAL A 320 -9.30 9.95 -4.20
C VAL A 320 -10.68 9.52 -4.68
N THR A 321 -11.62 10.45 -4.85
CA THR A 321 -12.98 10.15 -5.34
C THR A 321 -12.96 9.46 -6.71
N ARG A 322 -12.13 9.97 -7.64
CA ARG A 322 -11.97 9.43 -8.99
C ARG A 322 -11.44 7.99 -8.98
N GLU A 323 -10.40 7.72 -8.20
CA GLU A 323 -9.84 6.36 -8.08
C GLU A 323 -10.83 5.40 -7.43
N VAL A 324 -11.49 5.82 -6.35
CA VAL A 324 -12.41 4.96 -5.60
C VAL A 324 -13.66 4.61 -6.40
N PHE A 325 -14.14 5.54 -7.24
CA PHE A 325 -15.18 5.25 -8.21
C PHE A 325 -14.73 4.21 -9.25
N ASN A 326 -13.49 4.28 -9.73
CA ASN A 326 -12.92 3.26 -10.61
C ASN A 326 -12.79 1.90 -9.91
N ASP A 327 -12.34 1.87 -8.64
CA ASP A 327 -12.20 0.63 -7.86
C ASP A 327 -13.54 0.00 -7.49
N PHE A 328 -14.55 0.81 -7.20
CA PHE A 328 -15.92 0.33 -7.04
C PHE A 328 -16.45 -0.24 -8.36
N SER A 329 -16.26 0.47 -9.48
CA SER A 329 -16.67 0.01 -10.81
C SER A 329 -15.97 -1.30 -11.22
N ARG A 330 -14.69 -1.46 -10.89
CA ARG A 330 -13.93 -2.71 -11.12
C ARG A 330 -14.50 -3.86 -10.28
N ARG A 331 -14.75 -3.66 -8.99
CA ARG A 331 -15.32 -4.68 -8.09
C ARG A 331 -16.74 -5.11 -8.50
N VAL A 332 -17.59 -4.17 -8.92
CA VAL A 332 -18.93 -4.47 -9.48
C VAL A 332 -18.85 -5.32 -10.77
N LEU A 333 -17.77 -5.17 -11.54
CA LEU A 333 -17.48 -5.98 -12.72
C LEU A 333 -16.71 -7.29 -12.41
N GLY A 334 -16.58 -7.67 -11.13
CA GLY A 334 -15.86 -8.88 -10.71
C GLY A 334 -14.35 -8.82 -10.96
N LYS A 335 -13.75 -7.63 -11.00
CA LYS A 335 -12.31 -7.42 -11.17
C LYS A 335 -11.68 -6.89 -9.89
N ASP A 336 -10.43 -7.27 -9.63
CA ASP A 336 -9.62 -6.71 -8.55
C ASP A 336 -9.64 -5.18 -8.61
N SER A 337 -9.70 -4.53 -7.45
CA SER A 337 -9.49 -3.08 -7.33
C SER A 337 -8.07 -2.69 -7.72
N ASN A 338 -7.84 -1.44 -8.12
CA ASN A 338 -6.48 -0.96 -8.36
C ASN A 338 -5.69 -0.93 -7.05
N ILE A 339 -6.33 -0.64 -5.91
CA ILE A 339 -5.66 -0.62 -4.60
C ILE A 339 -5.18 -2.02 -4.14
N SER A 340 -5.93 -3.10 -4.39
CA SER A 340 -5.48 -4.46 -4.08
C SER A 340 -4.36 -4.91 -5.02
N VAL A 341 -4.42 -4.56 -6.30
CA VAL A 341 -3.31 -4.79 -7.25
C VAL A 341 -2.05 -4.00 -6.85
N ALA A 342 -2.20 -2.77 -6.35
CA ALA A 342 -1.09 -1.96 -5.84
C ALA A 342 -0.48 -2.55 -4.55
N LEU A 343 -1.32 -3.02 -3.62
CA LEU A 343 -0.90 -3.73 -2.40
C LEU A 343 -0.15 -5.03 -2.75
N GLU A 344 -0.65 -5.83 -3.70
CA GLU A 344 0.01 -7.05 -4.17
C GLU A 344 1.38 -6.69 -4.80
N LYS A 345 1.43 -5.69 -5.69
CA LYS A 345 2.68 -5.20 -6.28
C LYS A 345 3.69 -4.83 -5.20
N GLU A 346 3.28 -4.06 -4.19
CA GLU A 346 4.14 -3.65 -3.08
C GLU A 346 4.63 -4.85 -2.25
N THR A 347 3.74 -5.82 -1.98
CA THR A 347 4.10 -7.08 -1.29
C THR A 347 5.21 -7.80 -2.06
N LEU A 348 4.99 -8.08 -3.34
CA LEU A 348 5.91 -8.84 -4.16
C LEU A 348 7.22 -8.07 -4.42
N ALA A 349 7.15 -6.75 -4.58
CA ALA A 349 8.33 -5.91 -4.76
C ALA A 349 9.26 -5.93 -3.54
N SER A 350 8.72 -6.13 -2.33
CA SER A 350 9.53 -6.32 -1.12
C SER A 350 10.32 -7.64 -1.10
N TRP A 351 9.95 -8.60 -1.97
CA TRP A 351 10.59 -9.92 -2.09
C TRP A 351 11.58 -10.03 -3.25
N VAL A 352 11.54 -9.08 -4.19
CA VAL A 352 12.55 -8.92 -5.24
C VAL A 352 13.85 -8.49 -4.58
N SER A 353 14.84 -9.37 -4.63
CA SER A 353 16.19 -9.11 -4.15
C SER A 353 17.20 -9.69 -5.11
N LEU A 354 17.97 -8.83 -5.77
CA LEU A 354 19.03 -9.26 -6.67
C LEU A 354 20.32 -9.56 -5.88
N PRO A 355 21.04 -10.66 -6.18
CA PRO A 355 22.27 -11.00 -5.46
C PRO A 355 23.42 -10.07 -5.86
N ALA A 356 23.61 -8.98 -5.11
CA ALA A 356 24.67 -8.00 -5.32
C ALA A 356 26.07 -8.66 -5.43
N SER A 357 26.36 -9.66 -4.58
CA SER A 357 27.62 -10.43 -4.63
C SER A 357 27.90 -11.13 -5.96
N LYS A 358 26.88 -11.39 -6.79
CA LYS A 358 26.99 -12.03 -8.11
C LYS A 358 26.86 -11.05 -9.29
N LEU A 359 26.22 -9.90 -9.08
CA LEU A 359 25.78 -8.99 -10.15
C LEU A 359 26.42 -7.60 -10.09
N SER A 360 26.94 -7.15 -8.95
CA SER A 360 27.55 -5.81 -8.83
C SER A 360 28.79 -5.65 -9.71
N SER A 361 29.52 -6.73 -10.02
CA SER A 361 30.65 -6.72 -10.96
C SER A 361 30.23 -6.60 -12.45
N LEU A 362 28.93 -6.74 -12.75
CA LEU A 362 28.38 -6.58 -14.09
C LEU A 362 27.86 -5.15 -14.36
N CYS A 363 27.67 -4.37 -13.30
CA CYS A 363 27.14 -3.01 -13.35
C CYS A 363 28.29 -1.99 -13.30
N GLU A 364 28.11 -0.82 -13.92
CA GLU A 364 29.12 0.25 -13.90
C GLU A 364 29.13 1.02 -12.56
N SER A 365 28.02 0.97 -11.81
CA SER A 365 27.87 1.62 -10.50
C SER A 365 26.82 0.94 -9.62
N GLU A 366 26.87 1.19 -8.31
CA GLU A 366 25.82 0.73 -7.38
C GLU A 366 24.45 1.37 -7.70
N ASP A 367 24.44 2.61 -8.18
CA ASP A 367 23.20 3.28 -8.61
C ASP A 367 22.59 2.64 -9.86
N GLU A 368 23.40 2.11 -10.78
CA GLU A 368 22.89 1.32 -11.90
C GLU A 368 22.28 0.00 -11.39
N PHE A 369 22.96 -0.71 -10.48
CA PHE A 369 22.44 -1.94 -9.87
C PHE A 369 21.08 -1.70 -9.17
N ARG A 370 20.96 -0.61 -8.39
CA ARG A 370 19.71 -0.21 -7.73
C ARG A 370 18.59 0.10 -8.73
N LYS A 371 18.91 0.78 -9.84
CA LYS A 371 17.95 1.04 -10.94
C LYS A 371 17.51 -0.25 -11.64
N ILE A 372 18.43 -1.20 -11.86
CA ILE A 372 18.13 -2.51 -12.42
C ILE A 372 17.19 -3.29 -11.50
N GLU A 373 17.45 -3.33 -10.19
CA GLU A 373 16.54 -3.96 -9.22
C GLU A 373 15.16 -3.28 -9.20
N GLN A 374 15.12 -1.95 -9.32
CA GLN A 374 13.86 -1.20 -9.41
C GLN A 374 13.03 -1.59 -10.64
N VAL A 375 13.64 -1.86 -11.81
CA VAL A 375 12.92 -2.37 -12.99
C VAL A 375 12.21 -3.70 -12.70
N TYR A 376 12.84 -4.60 -11.94
CA TYR A 376 12.19 -5.86 -11.52
C TYR A 376 11.05 -5.61 -10.51
N LYS A 377 11.24 -4.71 -9.55
CA LYS A 377 10.20 -4.29 -8.58
C LYS A 377 9.00 -3.66 -9.26
N ASP A 378 9.22 -2.82 -10.26
CA ASP A 378 8.15 -2.13 -10.99
C ASP A 378 7.33 -3.08 -11.87
N ASN A 379 7.91 -4.19 -12.33
CA ASN A 379 7.28 -5.17 -13.22
C ASN A 379 6.98 -6.52 -12.52
N VAL A 380 7.07 -6.57 -11.18
CA VAL A 380 7.07 -7.83 -10.42
C VAL A 380 5.80 -8.67 -10.63
N LEU A 381 4.63 -8.06 -10.76
CA LEU A 381 3.36 -8.76 -10.98
C LEU A 381 3.39 -9.60 -12.28
N ASP A 382 3.79 -8.98 -13.39
CA ASP A 382 3.86 -9.66 -14.69
C ASP A 382 4.98 -10.71 -14.70
N LEU A 383 6.12 -10.40 -14.07
CA LEU A 383 7.24 -11.34 -13.98
C LEU A 383 6.94 -12.56 -13.12
N ILE A 384 6.22 -12.41 -12.00
CA ILE A 384 5.75 -13.52 -11.17
C ILE A 384 4.65 -14.31 -11.90
N LYS A 385 3.78 -13.67 -12.68
CA LYS A 385 2.82 -14.37 -13.55
C LYS A 385 3.54 -15.23 -14.61
N ILE A 386 4.56 -14.71 -15.27
CA ILE A 386 5.42 -15.49 -16.20
C ILE A 386 6.09 -16.64 -15.44
N PHE A 387 6.72 -16.36 -14.30
CA PHE A 387 7.37 -17.38 -13.47
C PHE A 387 6.41 -18.52 -13.10
N ARG A 388 5.19 -18.22 -12.65
CA ARG A 388 4.17 -19.23 -12.32
C ARG A 388 3.74 -20.05 -13.56
N ILE A 389 3.47 -19.38 -14.69
CA ILE A 389 3.02 -20.03 -15.94
C ILE A 389 4.06 -21.02 -16.50
N TYR A 390 5.35 -20.68 -16.44
CA TYR A 390 6.43 -21.53 -16.95
C TYR A 390 7.03 -22.45 -15.87
N GLY A 391 6.93 -22.10 -14.59
CA GLY A 391 7.34 -22.94 -13.46
C GLY A 391 6.37 -24.08 -13.15
N SER A 392 5.16 -24.08 -13.71
CA SER A 392 4.14 -25.12 -13.47
C SER A 392 4.64 -26.56 -13.71
N ALA A 393 5.62 -26.74 -14.60
CA ALA A 393 6.26 -28.04 -14.85
C ALA A 393 7.00 -28.60 -13.63
N ALA A 394 7.67 -27.76 -12.83
CA ALA A 394 8.28 -28.11 -11.54
C ALA A 394 7.34 -27.79 -10.35
N GLY A 395 6.02 -27.91 -10.57
CA GLY A 395 5.02 -27.62 -9.55
C GLY A 395 5.03 -26.17 -9.04
N GLY A 396 5.50 -25.23 -9.85
CA GLY A 396 5.56 -23.79 -9.53
C GLY A 396 6.56 -23.39 -8.43
N LYS A 397 7.33 -24.33 -7.88
CA LYS A 397 8.43 -24.05 -6.92
C LYS A 397 9.66 -23.43 -7.59
N GLY A 398 9.82 -23.65 -8.89
CA GLY A 398 10.92 -23.13 -9.69
C GLY A 398 10.63 -23.17 -11.19
N ILE A 399 11.40 -22.43 -11.99
CA ILE A 399 11.40 -22.55 -13.45
C ILE A 399 12.55 -23.47 -13.88
N LEU A 400 12.24 -24.55 -14.61
CA LEU A 400 13.24 -25.49 -15.14
C LEU A 400 14.01 -24.89 -16.33
N GLU A 401 15.21 -25.39 -16.61
CA GLU A 401 16.06 -24.91 -17.72
C GLU A 401 15.29 -24.86 -19.05
N GLN A 402 14.58 -25.95 -19.39
CA GLN A 402 13.82 -26.04 -20.64
C GLN A 402 12.65 -25.05 -20.71
N GLU A 403 12.10 -24.63 -19.56
CA GLU A 403 11.03 -23.63 -19.49
C GLU A 403 11.61 -22.21 -19.57
N PHE A 404 12.74 -21.93 -18.91
CA PHE A 404 13.49 -20.69 -19.09
C PHE A 404 13.89 -20.46 -20.56
N LEU A 405 14.39 -21.50 -21.23
CA LEU A 405 14.72 -21.45 -22.67
C LEU A 405 13.48 -21.17 -23.55
N LYS A 406 12.29 -21.64 -23.16
CA LYS A 406 11.02 -21.31 -23.85
C LYS A 406 10.62 -19.86 -23.64
N VAL A 407 10.80 -19.30 -22.44
CA VAL A 407 10.59 -17.85 -22.18
C VAL A 407 11.52 -17.04 -23.08
N MET A 408 12.83 -17.31 -23.07
CA MET A 408 13.82 -16.61 -23.89
C MET A 408 13.55 -16.73 -25.39
N THR A 409 13.06 -17.89 -25.84
CA THR A 409 12.68 -18.09 -27.25
C THR A 409 11.43 -17.29 -27.63
N LYS A 410 10.39 -17.29 -26.80
CA LYS A 410 9.16 -16.52 -27.06
C LYS A 410 9.35 -15.00 -26.92
N ALA A 411 10.29 -14.57 -26.09
CA ALA A 411 10.77 -13.19 -26.00
C ALA A 411 11.67 -12.79 -27.20
N GLY A 412 11.91 -13.68 -28.18
CA GLY A 412 12.69 -13.38 -29.39
C GLY A 412 14.21 -13.31 -29.18
N VAL A 413 14.70 -13.75 -28.02
CA VAL A 413 16.12 -13.64 -27.65
C VAL A 413 16.97 -14.66 -28.39
N THR A 414 16.49 -15.90 -28.60
CA THR A 414 17.26 -17.02 -29.20
C THR A 414 17.44 -16.99 -30.72
N ASN A 415 17.12 -15.88 -31.39
CA ASN A 415 17.47 -15.72 -32.80
C ASN A 415 18.99 -15.85 -32.97
N LYS A 416 19.47 -16.64 -33.95
CA LYS A 416 20.90 -17.01 -34.12
C LYS A 416 21.89 -15.82 -34.15
N LYS A 417 21.42 -14.60 -34.42
CA LYS A 417 22.20 -13.37 -34.42
C LYS A 417 22.44 -12.77 -33.02
N ASN A 418 21.72 -13.20 -31.99
CA ASN A 418 21.73 -12.62 -30.65
C ASN A 418 22.52 -13.51 -29.68
N ILE A 419 21.89 -14.54 -29.10
CA ILE A 419 22.48 -15.48 -28.14
C ILE A 419 22.26 -16.94 -28.58
N LEU A 420 23.24 -17.81 -28.33
CA LEU A 420 23.13 -19.25 -28.58
C LEU A 420 22.38 -19.95 -27.44
N ARG A 421 21.64 -21.03 -27.76
CA ARG A 421 20.91 -21.83 -26.76
C ARG A 421 21.82 -22.38 -25.66
N SER A 422 23.00 -22.87 -26.02
CA SER A 422 24.02 -23.35 -25.08
C SER A 422 24.49 -22.28 -24.10
N HIS A 423 24.63 -21.02 -24.55
CA HIS A 423 25.00 -19.92 -23.67
C HIS A 423 23.87 -19.53 -22.70
N LEU A 424 22.61 -19.66 -23.11
CA LEU A 424 21.48 -19.50 -22.19
C LEU A 424 21.41 -20.61 -21.13
N GLN A 425 21.79 -21.84 -21.47
CA GLN A 425 21.90 -22.94 -20.50
C GLN A 425 22.99 -22.63 -19.47
N LEU A 426 24.16 -22.17 -19.91
CA LEU A 426 25.23 -21.71 -19.02
C LEU A 426 24.78 -20.57 -18.09
N ILE A 427 24.08 -19.56 -18.63
CA ILE A 427 23.54 -18.45 -17.81
C ILE A 427 22.54 -18.95 -16.74
N TYR A 428 21.64 -19.86 -17.11
CA TYR A 428 20.67 -20.46 -16.19
C TYR A 428 21.36 -21.30 -15.09
N GLN A 429 22.41 -22.02 -15.43
CA GLN A 429 23.21 -22.78 -14.47
C GLN A 429 23.99 -21.85 -13.52
N GLN A 430 24.59 -20.77 -14.05
CA GLN A 430 25.27 -19.75 -13.24
C GLN A 430 24.33 -19.06 -12.24
N SER A 431 23.09 -18.73 -12.62
CA SER A 431 22.15 -18.09 -11.68
C SER A 431 21.76 -19.01 -10.52
N ARG A 432 21.70 -20.33 -10.75
CA ARG A 432 21.42 -21.34 -9.72
C ARG A 432 22.58 -21.62 -8.75
N GLN A 433 23.80 -21.18 -9.05
CA GLN A 433 24.96 -21.44 -8.19
C GLN A 433 24.92 -20.54 -6.95
N SER A 434 24.88 -21.13 -5.76
CA SER A 434 24.70 -20.41 -4.48
C SER A 434 25.82 -19.41 -4.14
N ASN A 435 27.00 -19.56 -4.75
CA ASN A 435 28.13 -18.64 -4.64
C ASN A 435 28.61 -18.24 -6.03
N GLY A 436 29.15 -17.01 -6.16
CA GLY A 436 29.80 -16.51 -7.38
C GLY A 436 31.15 -17.17 -7.67
N GLY A 437 31.20 -18.50 -7.62
CA GLY A 437 32.36 -19.29 -7.98
C GLY A 437 32.61 -19.21 -9.48
N VAL A 438 33.52 -18.33 -9.88
CA VAL A 438 34.17 -18.42 -11.19
C VAL A 438 34.73 -19.84 -11.33
N PRO A 439 34.36 -20.61 -12.35
CA PRO A 439 35.06 -21.86 -12.64
C PRO A 439 36.44 -21.50 -13.19
N LEU A 440 37.43 -21.40 -12.30
CA LEU A 440 38.83 -21.44 -12.71
C LEU A 440 39.15 -22.89 -13.09
N ASP A 441 39.50 -23.09 -14.35
CA ASP A 441 40.20 -24.30 -14.79
C ASP A 441 41.46 -24.48 -13.95
N GLY A 442 41.52 -25.57 -13.18
CA GLY A 442 42.61 -25.80 -12.24
C GLY A 442 42.40 -27.03 -11.38
N ALA A 443 42.81 -28.19 -11.89
CA ALA A 443 42.81 -29.42 -11.10
C ALA A 443 43.76 -29.29 -9.89
N ASN A 444 43.23 -29.37 -8.68
CA ASN A 444 43.94 -30.01 -7.57
C ASN A 444 42.98 -30.43 -6.44
N ALA A 445 43.14 -31.65 -5.97
CA ALA A 445 42.41 -32.16 -4.82
C ALA A 445 42.99 -31.58 -3.53
N GLY A 446 42.13 -31.08 -2.64
CA GLY A 446 42.50 -30.57 -1.33
C GLY A 446 41.33 -30.71 -0.36
N ALA A 447 41.32 -31.79 0.43
CA ALA A 447 40.24 -32.06 1.36
C ALA A 447 40.12 -30.96 2.43
N SER A 448 38.89 -30.59 2.79
CA SER A 448 38.60 -29.83 4.00
C SER A 448 37.41 -30.44 4.72
N VAL A 449 37.59 -30.64 6.02
CA VAL A 449 36.79 -31.50 6.88
C VAL A 449 35.41 -30.89 7.15
N ALA A 450 34.35 -31.67 6.92
CA ALA A 450 32.99 -31.32 7.31
C ALA A 450 32.72 -31.69 8.77
N THR A 451 32.09 -30.78 9.52
CA THR A 451 31.55 -31.04 10.86
C THR A 451 30.10 -31.52 10.72
N PRO A 452 29.69 -32.67 11.28
CA PRO A 452 28.36 -33.22 11.06
C PRO A 452 27.30 -32.53 11.92
N GLY A 453 26.29 -31.93 11.27
CA GLY A 453 24.99 -31.62 11.86
C GLY A 453 23.99 -32.76 11.58
N PRO A 454 22.90 -32.90 12.37
CA PRO A 454 21.98 -34.03 12.23
C PRO A 454 21.22 -33.98 10.91
N ALA A 455 21.22 -35.11 10.20
CA ALA A 455 20.51 -35.28 8.95
C ALA A 455 18.99 -35.18 9.14
N VAL A 456 18.35 -34.31 8.36
CA VAL A 456 16.92 -34.38 8.07
C VAL A 456 16.80 -35.14 6.75
N GLU A 457 16.32 -36.38 6.81
CA GLU A 457 16.16 -37.22 5.63
C GLU A 457 15.11 -36.61 4.69
N GLY A 458 15.55 -36.26 3.48
CA GLY A 458 14.76 -35.50 2.51
C GLY A 458 15.63 -34.82 1.46
N GLU A 459 16.64 -35.52 0.93
CA GLU A 459 17.40 -35.05 -0.24
C GLU A 459 16.53 -35.14 -1.49
N ASP A 460 15.75 -34.10 -1.74
CA ASP A 460 15.34 -33.74 -3.10
C ASP A 460 16.63 -33.53 -3.91
N ASP A 461 16.82 -34.33 -4.97
CA ASP A 461 18.02 -34.28 -5.82
C ASP A 461 18.27 -32.83 -6.31
N PRO A 462 19.43 -32.21 -5.98
CA PRO A 462 19.64 -30.80 -6.25
C PRO A 462 19.61 -30.47 -7.75
N GLU A 463 19.77 -31.43 -8.67
CA GLU A 463 19.66 -31.17 -10.11
C GLU A 463 18.22 -30.80 -10.53
N ASP A 464 17.20 -31.47 -9.97
CA ASP A 464 15.78 -31.35 -10.36
C ASP A 464 15.07 -30.09 -9.82
N ARG A 465 15.68 -29.38 -8.86
CA ARG A 465 15.12 -28.12 -8.34
C ARG A 465 15.20 -27.00 -9.39
N GLY A 466 14.06 -26.59 -9.94
CA GLY A 466 13.98 -25.39 -10.81
C GLY A 466 14.45 -24.11 -10.10
N ALA A 467 14.91 -23.13 -10.88
CA ALA A 467 15.37 -21.83 -10.38
C ALA A 467 14.21 -21.05 -9.70
N THR A 468 14.49 -20.46 -8.55
CA THR A 468 13.58 -19.59 -7.77
C THR A 468 13.31 -18.24 -8.47
N PRO A 469 12.36 -17.42 -8.01
CA PRO A 469 12.07 -16.13 -8.63
C PRO A 469 13.28 -15.20 -8.73
N ASN A 470 14.09 -15.09 -7.66
CA ASN A 470 15.27 -14.22 -7.66
C ASN A 470 16.40 -14.78 -8.54
N GLU A 471 16.58 -16.10 -8.63
CA GLU A 471 17.50 -16.72 -9.60
C GLU A 471 17.01 -16.54 -11.05
N PHE A 472 15.70 -16.51 -11.29
CA PHE A 472 15.13 -16.18 -12.59
C PHE A 472 15.38 -14.70 -12.96
N PHE A 473 15.25 -13.76 -12.02
CA PHE A 473 15.60 -12.34 -12.24
C PHE A 473 17.11 -12.14 -12.43
N GLU A 474 17.95 -12.91 -11.72
CA GLU A 474 19.40 -12.96 -11.95
C GLU A 474 19.72 -13.47 -13.36
N ALA A 475 19.09 -14.56 -13.81
CA ALA A 475 19.26 -15.11 -15.16
C ALA A 475 18.87 -14.08 -16.24
N LEU A 476 17.74 -13.38 -16.07
CA LEU A 476 17.34 -12.29 -16.97
C LEU A 476 18.40 -11.17 -17.02
N THR A 477 18.96 -10.79 -15.87
CA THR A 477 20.03 -9.77 -15.80
C THR A 477 21.29 -10.22 -16.53
N ARG A 478 21.71 -11.49 -16.38
CA ARG A 478 22.83 -12.09 -17.12
C ARG A 478 22.58 -12.15 -18.64
N VAL A 479 21.36 -12.44 -19.08
CA VAL A 479 20.98 -12.38 -20.51
C VAL A 479 21.04 -10.95 -21.06
N ALA A 480 20.57 -9.97 -20.30
CA ALA A 480 20.71 -8.56 -20.66
C ALA A 480 22.18 -8.14 -20.74
N TYR A 481 23.01 -8.60 -19.81
CA TYR A 481 24.45 -8.33 -19.77
C TYR A 481 25.21 -8.90 -20.98
N HIS A 482 24.93 -10.14 -21.39
CA HIS A 482 25.48 -10.70 -22.63
C HIS A 482 25.12 -9.84 -23.86
N ASN A 483 23.87 -9.33 -23.93
CA ASN A 483 23.46 -8.45 -25.02
C ASN A 483 24.16 -7.07 -24.96
N TYR A 484 24.38 -6.51 -23.77
CA TYR A 484 25.19 -5.30 -23.57
C TYR A 484 26.65 -5.51 -24.01
N GLN A 485 27.32 -6.57 -23.56
CA GLN A 485 28.69 -6.90 -23.99
C GLN A 485 28.79 -7.01 -25.51
N LYS A 486 27.87 -7.74 -26.14
CA LYS A 486 27.86 -7.91 -27.60
C LYS A 486 27.65 -6.58 -28.37
N ARG A 487 26.79 -5.69 -27.87
CA ARG A 487 26.62 -4.34 -28.45
C ARG A 487 27.89 -3.52 -28.32
N ARG A 488 28.54 -3.56 -27.15
CA ARG A 488 29.80 -2.86 -26.86
C ARG A 488 30.95 -3.37 -27.73
N GLU A 489 31.11 -4.67 -27.90
CA GLU A 489 32.10 -5.28 -28.79
C GLU A 489 31.89 -4.87 -30.25
N PHE A 490 30.64 -4.92 -30.73
CA PHE A 490 30.30 -4.52 -32.10
C PHE A 490 30.56 -3.03 -32.37
N MET A 491 30.20 -2.15 -31.42
CA MET A 491 30.51 -0.72 -31.50
C MET A 491 32.02 -0.46 -31.45
N GLY A 492 32.77 -1.21 -30.63
CA GLY A 492 34.24 -1.13 -30.59
C GLY A 492 34.88 -1.54 -31.92
N GLN A 493 34.38 -2.59 -32.57
CA GLN A 493 34.84 -2.98 -33.92
C GLN A 493 34.56 -1.89 -34.96
N ILE A 494 33.39 -1.24 -34.91
CA ILE A 494 33.06 -0.11 -35.80
C ILE A 494 33.99 1.08 -35.56
N ALA A 495 34.22 1.46 -34.30
CA ALA A 495 35.13 2.56 -33.96
C ALA A 495 36.55 2.32 -34.51
N THR A 496 37.09 1.10 -34.33
CA THR A 496 38.36 0.68 -34.91
C THR A 496 38.36 0.74 -36.45
N MET A 497 37.29 0.29 -37.11
CA MET A 497 37.16 0.35 -38.57
C MET A 497 37.03 1.77 -39.13
N MET A 498 36.44 2.69 -38.37
CA MET A 498 36.31 4.10 -38.76
C MET A 498 37.57 4.93 -38.47
N ASN A 499 38.61 4.31 -37.89
CA ASN A 499 39.91 4.92 -37.60
C ASN A 499 39.79 6.25 -36.82
N MET A 500 38.80 6.33 -35.92
CA MET A 500 38.67 7.45 -34.99
C MET A 500 39.77 7.33 -33.94
N GLY A 501 40.70 8.30 -33.93
CA GLY A 501 41.89 8.28 -33.10
C GLY A 501 41.61 8.37 -31.60
N ASP A 502 42.68 8.12 -30.83
CA ASP A 502 42.72 7.96 -29.36
C ASP A 502 42.18 9.15 -28.53
N ASP A 503 41.91 10.30 -29.17
CA ASP A 503 41.36 11.52 -28.56
C ASP A 503 39.81 11.58 -28.53
N VAL A 504 39.10 10.61 -29.13
CA VAL A 504 37.62 10.57 -29.04
C VAL A 504 37.23 9.96 -27.68
N SER A 505 36.79 10.82 -26.75
CA SER A 505 36.48 10.41 -25.37
C SER A 505 35.48 9.25 -25.30
N MET A 506 35.62 8.43 -24.25
CA MET A 506 34.76 7.27 -23.97
C MET A 506 33.26 7.58 -24.03
N GLU A 507 32.87 8.83 -23.74
CA GLU A 507 31.49 9.30 -23.78
C GLU A 507 30.86 9.20 -25.18
N THR A 508 31.66 9.29 -26.24
CA THR A 508 31.18 9.16 -27.63
C THR A 508 30.85 7.71 -28.00
N VAL A 509 31.36 6.73 -27.24
CA VAL A 509 31.07 5.29 -27.38
C VAL A 509 29.83 4.86 -26.57
N ASN A 510 29.24 5.76 -25.76
CA ASN A 510 28.01 5.50 -24.99
C ASN A 510 26.77 5.16 -25.86
N GLY A 511 26.87 5.23 -27.20
CA GLY A 511 25.86 4.70 -28.13
C GLY A 511 25.54 3.20 -27.95
N ALA A 512 26.37 2.44 -27.23
CA ALA A 512 26.06 1.05 -26.85
C ALA A 512 24.89 0.93 -25.84
N GLY A 513 24.58 2.00 -25.11
CA GLY A 513 23.61 2.02 -24.00
C GLY A 513 24.14 1.34 -22.74
N THR A 514 23.53 1.64 -21.60
CA THR A 514 23.87 1.06 -20.28
C THR A 514 23.33 -0.37 -20.13
N LEU A 515 23.80 -1.12 -19.13
CA LEU A 515 23.21 -2.42 -18.78
C LEU A 515 21.74 -2.25 -18.41
N LEU A 516 21.40 -1.17 -17.68
CA LEU A 516 20.03 -0.79 -17.38
C LEU A 516 19.13 -0.73 -18.63
N LEU A 517 19.58 -0.11 -19.73
CA LEU A 517 18.80 -0.06 -20.97
C LEU A 517 18.62 -1.45 -21.60
N CYS A 518 19.63 -2.32 -21.51
CA CYS A 518 19.51 -3.72 -21.97
C CYS A 518 18.59 -4.56 -21.08
N VAL A 519 18.51 -4.27 -19.78
CA VAL A 519 17.54 -4.88 -18.86
C VAL A 519 16.13 -4.40 -19.20
N VAL A 520 15.91 -3.10 -19.47
CA VAL A 520 14.60 -2.58 -19.89
C VAL A 520 14.14 -3.21 -21.22
N ASP A 521 14.99 -3.23 -22.25
CA ASP A 521 14.72 -3.85 -23.56
C ASP A 521 14.44 -5.37 -23.48
N LEU A 522 14.99 -6.07 -22.48
CA LEU A 522 14.68 -7.49 -22.25
C LEU A 522 13.42 -7.68 -21.40
N VAL A 523 13.35 -7.02 -20.25
CA VAL A 523 12.31 -7.22 -19.23
C VAL A 523 11.00 -6.57 -19.67
N VAL A 524 11.01 -5.26 -19.95
CA VAL A 524 9.81 -4.46 -20.19
C VAL A 524 9.29 -4.66 -21.62
N ASP A 525 10.18 -4.72 -22.62
CA ASP A 525 9.76 -4.74 -24.04
C ASP A 525 9.59 -6.14 -24.62
N LYS A 526 10.16 -7.18 -24.00
CA LYS A 526 10.16 -8.57 -24.55
C LYS A 526 9.60 -9.63 -23.63
N VAL A 527 9.94 -9.61 -22.34
CA VAL A 527 9.48 -10.61 -21.37
C VAL A 527 8.09 -10.26 -20.85
N VAL A 528 7.88 -9.07 -20.27
CA VAL A 528 6.58 -8.61 -19.74
C VAL A 528 5.43 -8.75 -20.76
N PRO A 529 5.56 -8.38 -22.05
CA PRO A 529 4.48 -8.53 -23.03
C PRO A 529 4.06 -9.98 -23.32
N LEU A 530 4.78 -10.97 -22.81
CA LEU A 530 4.31 -12.36 -22.83
C LEU A 530 3.09 -12.57 -21.91
N THR A 531 2.91 -11.83 -20.81
CA THR A 531 1.70 -11.95 -19.98
C THR A 531 0.46 -11.54 -20.75
N LYS A 532 0.51 -10.43 -21.49
CA LYS A 532 -0.59 -9.96 -22.34
C LYS A 532 -1.06 -11.04 -23.31
N LYS A 533 -0.13 -11.74 -23.98
CA LYS A 533 -0.44 -12.86 -24.88
C LYS A 533 -1.15 -14.03 -24.17
N PHE A 534 -0.80 -14.32 -22.92
CA PHE A 534 -1.51 -15.34 -22.13
C PHE A 534 -2.88 -14.85 -21.64
N GLN A 535 -2.98 -13.61 -21.19
CA GLN A 535 -4.24 -12.98 -20.79
C GLN A 535 -5.23 -12.93 -21.97
N GLU A 536 -4.76 -12.58 -23.18
CA GLU A 536 -5.56 -12.61 -24.41
C GLU A 536 -6.05 -14.02 -24.75
N GLN A 537 -5.21 -15.05 -24.57
CA GLN A 537 -5.60 -16.45 -24.78
C GLN A 537 -6.64 -16.92 -23.76
N GLY A 538 -6.41 -16.67 -22.47
CA GLY A 538 -7.36 -16.98 -21.39
C GLY A 538 -8.69 -16.26 -21.56
N LEU A 539 -8.65 -14.95 -21.84
CA LEU A 539 -9.84 -14.14 -22.10
C LEU A 539 -10.60 -14.61 -23.35
N THR A 540 -9.89 -15.08 -24.39
CA THR A 540 -10.52 -15.66 -25.59
C THR A 540 -11.23 -16.97 -25.25
N PHE A 541 -10.60 -17.85 -24.47
CA PHE A 541 -11.24 -19.09 -24.00
C PHE A 541 -12.44 -18.81 -23.10
N LYS A 542 -12.34 -17.89 -22.14
CA LYS A 542 -13.46 -17.50 -21.26
C LYS A 542 -14.61 -16.83 -22.03
N LYS A 543 -14.30 -16.02 -23.06
CA LYS A 543 -15.32 -15.51 -24.03
C LYS A 543 -16.03 -16.63 -24.79
N GLN A 544 -15.32 -17.71 -25.14
CA GLN A 544 -15.94 -18.90 -25.75
C GLN A 544 -16.77 -19.70 -24.73
N MET A 545 -16.34 -19.78 -23.47
CA MET A 545 -17.08 -20.44 -22.38
C MET A 545 -18.43 -19.78 -22.07
N ILE A 546 -18.54 -18.44 -22.18
CA ILE A 546 -19.82 -17.73 -21.97
C ILE A 546 -20.74 -17.74 -23.21
N HIS A 547 -20.32 -18.34 -24.33
CA HIS A 547 -21.15 -18.41 -25.54
C HIS A 547 -22.44 -19.21 -25.27
N PRO A 548 -23.63 -18.77 -25.75
CA PRO A 548 -24.90 -19.43 -25.43
C PRO A 548 -24.93 -20.94 -25.69
N ASP A 549 -24.39 -21.39 -26.82
CA ASP A 549 -24.34 -22.82 -27.18
C ASP A 549 -23.45 -23.65 -26.25
N VAL A 550 -22.36 -23.05 -25.76
CA VAL A 550 -21.43 -23.70 -24.81
C VAL A 550 -22.07 -23.77 -23.43
N GLN A 551 -22.68 -22.67 -23.00
CA GLN A 551 -23.49 -22.62 -21.78
C GLN A 551 -24.65 -23.62 -21.81
N TYR A 552 -25.28 -23.84 -22.96
CA TYR A 552 -26.34 -24.84 -23.13
C TYR A 552 -25.81 -26.26 -22.89
N VAL A 553 -24.69 -26.64 -23.52
CA VAL A 553 -24.06 -27.97 -23.34
C VAL A 553 -23.63 -28.18 -21.87
N CYS A 554 -22.98 -27.18 -21.26
CA CYS A 554 -22.58 -27.26 -19.85
C CYS A 554 -23.78 -27.40 -18.90
N LYS A 555 -24.90 -26.68 -19.15
CA LYS A 555 -26.15 -26.82 -18.38
C LYS A 555 -26.83 -28.17 -18.58
N ALA A 556 -26.81 -28.72 -19.80
CA ALA A 556 -27.37 -30.03 -20.09
C ALA A 556 -26.66 -31.15 -19.30
N GLN A 557 -25.33 -31.08 -19.17
CA GLN A 557 -24.53 -32.06 -18.43
C GLN A 557 -24.35 -31.73 -16.93
N GLU A 558 -24.80 -30.55 -16.46
CA GLU A 558 -24.56 -30.02 -15.11
C GLU A 558 -24.91 -31.01 -14.00
N LYS A 559 -26.04 -31.73 -14.11
CA LYS A 559 -26.48 -32.72 -13.12
C LYS A 559 -25.51 -33.92 -13.01
N LYS A 560 -24.91 -34.37 -14.12
CA LYS A 560 -23.88 -35.41 -14.10
C LYS A 560 -22.59 -34.86 -13.48
N LEU A 561 -22.14 -33.72 -13.98
CA LEU A 561 -20.88 -33.09 -13.57
C LEU A 561 -20.89 -32.75 -12.07
N LYS A 562 -22.01 -32.25 -11.51
CA LYS A 562 -22.17 -32.04 -10.06
C LYS A 562 -22.08 -33.33 -9.26
N ARG A 563 -22.65 -34.44 -9.75
CA ARG A 563 -22.52 -35.75 -9.09
C ARG A 563 -21.06 -36.20 -9.05
N ILE A 564 -20.34 -36.04 -10.15
CA ILE A 564 -18.91 -36.38 -10.24
C ILE A 564 -18.08 -35.50 -9.30
N PHE A 565 -18.21 -34.17 -9.41
CA PHE A 565 -17.55 -33.21 -8.51
C PHE A 565 -17.76 -33.58 -7.05
N ASN A 566 -19.03 -33.73 -6.63
CA ASN A 566 -19.37 -34.13 -5.26
C ASN A 566 -18.77 -35.48 -4.86
N THR A 567 -18.64 -36.45 -5.78
CA THR A 567 -18.07 -37.78 -5.46
C THR A 567 -16.59 -37.67 -5.13
N TYR A 568 -15.84 -36.83 -5.84
CA TYR A 568 -14.41 -36.65 -5.60
C TYR A 568 -14.15 -35.66 -4.47
N SER A 569 -14.85 -34.52 -4.39
CA SER A 569 -14.68 -33.53 -3.31
C SER A 569 -14.97 -34.06 -1.89
N GLN A 570 -15.66 -35.20 -1.76
CA GLN A 570 -15.84 -35.88 -0.46
C GLN A 570 -14.57 -36.59 0.04
N ARG A 571 -13.58 -36.80 -0.83
CA ARG A 571 -12.27 -37.37 -0.50
C ARG A 571 -11.25 -36.32 -0.04
N ASN A 572 -11.53 -35.04 -0.32
CA ASN A 572 -10.70 -33.90 0.05
C ASN A 572 -10.22 -34.02 1.51
N LYS A 573 -8.90 -33.86 1.66
CA LYS A 573 -8.18 -34.04 2.92
C LYS A 573 -8.54 -32.96 3.94
N ASN A 574 -8.80 -31.73 3.48
CA ASN A 574 -9.21 -30.61 4.30
C ASN A 574 -10.66 -30.80 4.81
N PRO A 575 -10.89 -30.94 6.13
CA PRO A 575 -12.24 -31.16 6.67
C PRO A 575 -13.22 -30.00 6.45
N GLN A 576 -12.74 -28.77 6.25
CA GLN A 576 -13.60 -27.59 6.05
C GLN A 576 -14.15 -27.48 4.62
N SER A 577 -13.35 -27.94 3.66
CA SER A 577 -13.59 -27.91 2.22
C SER A 577 -14.26 -29.17 1.68
N ARG A 578 -14.20 -30.28 2.43
CA ARG A 578 -14.82 -31.57 2.07
C ARG A 578 -16.29 -31.43 1.66
N GLY A 579 -16.60 -31.94 0.47
CA GLY A 579 -17.94 -31.89 -0.13
C GLY A 579 -18.34 -30.52 -0.71
N LYS A 580 -17.48 -29.51 -0.66
CA LYS A 580 -17.70 -28.16 -1.22
C LYS A 580 -16.69 -27.83 -2.32
N LEU A 581 -15.42 -28.17 -2.10
CA LEU A 581 -14.30 -27.89 -2.98
C LEU A 581 -13.53 -29.17 -3.30
N LEU A 582 -13.03 -29.25 -4.52
CA LEU A 582 -12.24 -30.39 -5.02
C LEU A 582 -10.76 -30.03 -4.92
N ASP A 583 -9.91 -30.86 -4.33
CA ASP A 583 -8.46 -30.59 -4.32
C ASP A 583 -7.77 -31.06 -5.62
N LEU A 584 -6.56 -30.55 -5.90
CA LEU A 584 -5.79 -30.95 -7.09
C LEU A 584 -5.52 -32.47 -7.16
N SER A 585 -5.34 -33.14 -6.03
CA SER A 585 -5.08 -34.59 -6.00
C SER A 585 -6.32 -35.42 -6.30
N ASP A 586 -7.49 -34.96 -5.87
CA ASP A 586 -8.79 -35.53 -6.24
C ASP A 586 -9.11 -35.29 -7.73
N PHE A 587 -8.80 -34.11 -8.26
CA PHE A 587 -8.94 -33.81 -9.69
C PHE A 587 -7.99 -34.66 -10.56
N GLU A 588 -6.71 -34.77 -10.19
CA GLU A 588 -5.78 -35.69 -10.86
C GLU A 588 -6.28 -37.15 -10.81
N SER A 589 -6.87 -37.58 -9.69
CA SER A 589 -7.45 -38.91 -9.54
C SER A 589 -8.64 -39.14 -10.48
N LEU A 590 -9.54 -38.15 -10.63
CA LEU A 590 -10.61 -38.21 -11.62
C LEU A 590 -10.07 -38.36 -13.05
N LEU A 591 -9.04 -37.60 -13.42
CA LEU A 591 -8.45 -37.67 -14.76
C LEU A 591 -7.78 -39.03 -15.01
N LYS A 592 -7.19 -39.66 -13.98
CA LYS A 592 -6.66 -41.03 -14.02
C LYS A 592 -7.80 -42.06 -14.20
N ASP A 593 -8.85 -41.98 -13.38
CA ASP A 593 -10.02 -42.86 -13.42
C ASP A 593 -10.79 -42.79 -14.75
N ARG A 594 -10.75 -41.63 -15.43
CA ARG A 594 -11.34 -41.41 -16.76
C ARG A 594 -10.37 -41.59 -17.92
N ARG A 595 -9.12 -42.01 -17.67
CA ARG A 595 -8.07 -42.19 -18.69
C ARG A 595 -7.84 -40.95 -19.57
N LEU A 596 -8.03 -39.77 -18.97
CA LEU A 596 -7.83 -38.47 -19.62
C LEU A 596 -6.36 -38.02 -19.61
N ILE A 597 -5.50 -38.69 -18.85
CA ILE A 597 -4.04 -38.49 -18.87
C ILE A 597 -3.41 -39.45 -19.86
N ASP A 598 -2.95 -38.94 -21.00
CA ASP A 598 -2.33 -39.71 -22.07
C ASP A 598 -1.33 -38.85 -22.87
N ALA A 599 -0.96 -39.29 -24.08
CA ALA A 599 -0.05 -38.54 -24.96
C ALA A 599 -0.65 -37.23 -25.51
N LEU A 600 -1.99 -37.11 -25.58
CA LEU A 600 -2.69 -35.89 -26.02
C LEU A 600 -2.82 -34.89 -24.87
N PHE A 601 -3.01 -35.37 -23.64
CA PHE A 601 -3.02 -34.55 -22.44
C PHE A 601 -2.08 -35.11 -21.35
N PRO A 602 -0.77 -34.79 -21.41
CA PRO A 602 0.23 -35.32 -20.48
C PRO A 602 0.05 -34.80 -19.05
N HIS A 603 0.46 -35.58 -18.05
CA HIS A 603 0.32 -35.25 -16.62
C HIS A 603 0.87 -33.86 -16.25
N GLY A 604 2.00 -33.45 -16.83
CA GLY A 604 2.59 -32.12 -16.60
C GLY A 604 1.73 -30.94 -17.08
N LYS A 605 0.71 -31.17 -17.92
CA LYS A 605 -0.25 -30.15 -18.36
C LYS A 605 -1.37 -29.87 -17.37
N ILE A 606 -1.64 -30.77 -16.43
CA ILE A 606 -2.70 -30.59 -15.44
C ILE A 606 -2.41 -29.35 -14.59
N LYS A 607 -1.24 -29.28 -13.96
CA LYS A 607 -0.81 -28.13 -13.14
C LYS A 607 -0.83 -26.82 -13.91
N GLN A 608 -0.40 -26.84 -15.18
CA GLN A 608 -0.43 -25.65 -16.04
C GLN A 608 -1.86 -25.20 -16.37
N LEU A 609 -2.77 -26.13 -16.65
CA LEU A 609 -4.18 -25.84 -16.88
C LEU A 609 -4.84 -25.23 -15.64
N VAL A 610 -4.61 -25.83 -14.48
CA VAL A 610 -5.17 -25.40 -13.20
C VAL A 610 -4.74 -23.96 -12.89
N ALA A 611 -3.44 -23.65 -13.11
CA ALA A 611 -2.91 -22.30 -13.01
C ALA A 611 -3.57 -21.28 -13.96
N PHE A 612 -4.15 -21.70 -15.09
CA PHE A 612 -4.88 -20.83 -16.02
C PHE A 612 -6.37 -20.67 -15.64
N VAL A 613 -6.99 -21.70 -15.06
CA VAL A 613 -8.39 -21.65 -14.62
C VAL A 613 -8.53 -20.73 -13.41
N GLN A 614 -7.71 -20.95 -12.36
CA GLN A 614 -7.71 -20.20 -11.10
C GLN A 614 -7.09 -18.79 -11.23
N GLN A 615 -6.60 -18.41 -12.41
CA GLN A 615 -5.87 -17.16 -12.66
C GLN A 615 -6.72 -15.89 -12.47
N ASP A 616 -8.05 -16.03 -12.48
CA ASP A 616 -9.04 -14.98 -12.18
C ASP A 616 -9.74 -15.16 -10.80
N GLY A 617 -9.49 -16.28 -10.10
CA GLY A 617 -10.24 -16.70 -8.91
C GLY A 617 -9.55 -16.40 -7.58
N GLU A 618 -8.22 -16.54 -7.52
CA GLU A 618 -7.48 -16.44 -6.26
C GLU A 618 -6.22 -15.57 -6.38
N ILE A 619 -6.33 -14.31 -5.94
CA ILE A 619 -5.18 -13.41 -5.74
C ILE A 619 -5.09 -12.91 -4.28
N GLY A 620 -6.21 -12.87 -3.55
CA GLY A 620 -6.32 -12.20 -2.24
C GLY A 620 -5.46 -12.73 -1.07
N ASN A 621 -5.00 -13.98 -1.10
CA ASN A 621 -4.33 -14.64 0.05
C ASN A 621 -2.85 -15.05 -0.17
N THR A 622 -2.25 -14.85 -1.35
CA THR A 622 -0.92 -15.40 -1.65
C THR A 622 0.28 -14.66 -1.01
N ALA A 623 0.02 -13.65 -0.16
CA ALA A 623 1.04 -12.85 0.54
C ALA A 623 1.86 -13.61 1.61
N SER A 624 1.56 -14.88 1.87
CA SER A 624 2.16 -15.65 2.97
C SER A 624 3.28 -16.62 2.55
N ASN A 625 3.26 -17.14 1.31
CA ASN A 625 4.13 -18.27 0.89
C ASN A 625 4.69 -18.09 -0.53
N ILE A 626 5.96 -17.68 -0.63
CA ILE A 626 6.77 -17.79 -1.87
C ILE A 626 7.23 -19.22 -2.11
N ASN A 627 7.31 -20.03 -1.05
CA ASN A 627 7.57 -21.47 -1.15
C ASN A 627 6.42 -22.12 -1.92
N GLY A 628 6.70 -22.43 -3.19
CA GLY A 628 5.67 -22.46 -4.23
C GLY A 628 4.59 -23.52 -4.06
N TYR A 629 3.40 -23.12 -4.53
CA TYR A 629 2.13 -23.83 -4.55
C TYR A 629 1.55 -24.18 -3.19
N ASP A 630 0.33 -23.71 -2.99
CA ASP A 630 -0.54 -24.25 -1.97
C ASP A 630 -0.80 -25.74 -2.27
N ALA A 631 -0.62 -26.59 -1.26
CA ALA A 631 -1.10 -27.97 -1.32
C ALA A 631 -2.63 -28.01 -1.40
N ASP A 632 -3.28 -26.90 -1.01
CA ASP A 632 -4.71 -26.69 -0.94
C ASP A 632 -5.22 -25.94 -2.20
N SER A 633 -4.64 -26.22 -3.38
CA SER A 633 -5.19 -25.74 -4.67
C SER A 633 -6.57 -26.38 -4.90
N GLU A 634 -7.62 -25.63 -4.55
CA GLU A 634 -9.00 -26.11 -4.49
C GLU A 634 -9.88 -25.50 -5.59
N PHE A 635 -10.73 -26.30 -6.23
CA PHE A 635 -11.68 -25.85 -7.26
C PHE A 635 -13.07 -25.65 -6.68
N VAL A 636 -13.70 -24.52 -7.02
CA VAL A 636 -15.17 -24.44 -7.03
C VAL A 636 -15.75 -25.18 -8.26
N PHE A 637 -17.04 -25.53 -8.22
CA PHE A 637 -17.68 -26.28 -9.30
C PHE A 637 -17.56 -25.62 -10.70
N SER A 638 -17.56 -24.29 -10.78
CA SER A 638 -17.38 -23.58 -12.06
C SER A 638 -15.98 -23.76 -12.65
N GLU A 639 -14.94 -23.73 -11.82
CA GLU A 639 -13.55 -23.95 -12.23
C GLU A 639 -13.32 -25.39 -12.65
N PHE A 640 -13.93 -26.34 -11.94
CA PHE A 640 -13.94 -27.75 -12.35
C PHE A 640 -14.53 -27.95 -13.76
N VAL A 641 -15.65 -27.29 -14.07
CA VAL A 641 -16.25 -27.32 -15.41
C VAL A 641 -15.36 -26.60 -16.44
N GLU A 642 -14.74 -25.48 -16.07
CA GLU A 642 -13.79 -24.75 -16.94
C GLU A 642 -12.56 -25.62 -17.28
N ALA A 643 -11.99 -26.30 -16.28
CA ALA A 643 -10.86 -27.22 -16.45
C ALA A 643 -11.21 -28.40 -17.37
N LEU A 644 -12.33 -29.09 -17.15
CA LEU A 644 -12.79 -30.15 -18.05
C LEU A 644 -13.03 -29.63 -19.47
N SER A 645 -13.59 -28.43 -19.60
CA SER A 645 -13.87 -27.81 -20.89
C SER A 645 -12.59 -27.47 -21.67
N ALA A 646 -11.53 -27.05 -20.98
CA ALA A 646 -10.22 -26.86 -21.58
C ALA A 646 -9.57 -28.18 -22.01
N ILE A 647 -9.71 -29.26 -21.22
CA ILE A 647 -9.24 -30.60 -21.60
C ILE A 647 -9.92 -31.08 -22.89
N ALA A 648 -11.22 -30.82 -23.07
CA ALA A 648 -11.93 -31.11 -24.31
C ALA A 648 -11.29 -30.42 -25.53
N VAL A 649 -10.86 -29.16 -25.39
CA VAL A 649 -10.15 -28.42 -26.46
C VAL A 649 -8.76 -28.99 -26.71
N TYR A 650 -8.02 -29.38 -25.66
CA TYR A 650 -6.71 -30.03 -25.81
C TYR A 650 -6.80 -31.35 -26.56
N ARG A 651 -7.78 -32.20 -26.23
CA ARG A 651 -7.98 -33.50 -26.91
C ARG A 651 -8.50 -33.35 -28.33
N ASN A 652 -9.34 -32.35 -28.59
CA ASN A 652 -9.88 -32.06 -29.92
C ASN A 652 -9.44 -30.68 -30.43
N ALA A 653 -8.19 -30.62 -30.91
CA ALA A 653 -7.57 -29.41 -31.45
C ALA A 653 -8.12 -28.97 -32.84
N ASN A 654 -9.09 -29.68 -33.43
CA ASN A 654 -9.63 -29.35 -34.76
C ASN A 654 -10.25 -27.94 -34.79
N PRO A 655 -9.73 -26.96 -35.56
CA PRO A 655 -10.24 -25.60 -35.55
C PRO A 655 -11.60 -25.43 -36.24
N TYR A 656 -12.04 -26.41 -37.05
CA TYR A 656 -13.28 -26.36 -37.82
C TYR A 656 -14.51 -26.89 -37.06
N LEU A 657 -14.31 -27.55 -35.90
CA LEU A 657 -15.41 -28.06 -35.08
C LEU A 657 -15.80 -27.01 -34.02
N PRO A 658 -17.08 -26.58 -33.94
CA PRO A 658 -17.53 -25.63 -32.92
C PRO A 658 -17.23 -26.11 -31.50
N PHE A 659 -16.91 -25.18 -30.59
CA PHE A 659 -16.52 -25.53 -29.23
C PHE A 659 -17.64 -26.27 -28.46
N SER A 660 -18.90 -25.88 -28.65
CA SER A 660 -20.07 -26.60 -28.11
C SER A 660 -20.09 -28.07 -28.53
N LYS A 661 -19.80 -28.37 -29.80
CA LYS A 661 -19.73 -29.75 -30.32
C LYS A 661 -18.52 -30.53 -29.75
N LYS A 662 -17.37 -29.89 -29.55
CA LYS A 662 -16.22 -30.51 -28.85
C LYS A 662 -16.58 -30.92 -27.43
N LEU A 663 -17.28 -30.05 -26.70
CA LEU A 663 -17.70 -30.30 -25.32
C LEU A 663 -18.76 -31.38 -25.24
N GLU A 664 -19.74 -31.38 -26.15
CA GLU A 664 -20.79 -32.39 -26.22
C GLU A 664 -20.19 -33.79 -26.41
N THR A 665 -19.36 -33.98 -27.45
CA THR A 665 -18.66 -35.26 -27.68
C THR A 665 -17.77 -35.65 -26.50
N PHE A 666 -17.02 -34.70 -25.91
CA PHE A 666 -16.16 -34.98 -24.76
C PHE A 666 -16.96 -35.41 -23.52
N PHE A 667 -18.08 -34.75 -23.21
CA PHE A 667 -18.90 -35.17 -22.08
C PHE A 667 -19.61 -36.50 -22.34
N GLU A 668 -20.05 -36.79 -23.57
CA GLU A 668 -20.66 -38.08 -23.93
C GLU A 668 -19.67 -39.26 -23.90
N GLU A 669 -18.42 -39.06 -24.32
CA GLU A 669 -17.39 -40.10 -24.35
C GLU A 669 -16.85 -40.46 -22.95
N TYR A 670 -16.76 -39.48 -22.03
CA TYR A 670 -16.08 -39.65 -20.75
C TYR A 670 -16.98 -39.56 -19.48
N PHE A 671 -18.26 -39.13 -19.57
CA PHE A 671 -19.08 -38.80 -18.37
C PHE A 671 -20.59 -39.14 -18.40
#